data_AF-A0A8C3G3M8-F1
#
_entry.id   AF-A0A8C3G3M8-F1
#
_cell.length_a   1.000
_cell.length_b   1.000
_cell.length_c   1.000
_cell.angle_alpha   90.00
_cell.angle_beta   90.00
_cell.angle_gamma   90.00
#
_symmetry.space_group_name_H-M   'P 1'
#
loop_
_entity.id
_entity.type
_entity.pdbx_description
1 polymer ?
#
loop_
_entity_poly.entity_id
_entity_poly.type
_entity_poly.pdbx_seq_one_letter_code
_entity_poly.pdbx_strand_id
1 'polypeptide(L)'
;MYGTMEEQEYEFQYVDLPVELCFCLQTEFNDKPDSLFFNDGVRRIDFILAYEDEDKKDFEKRHTFQRQYFEASLMKMGMELEAIQSVIDEKLLFVKVHMPWDVLCTYAEVLHIKLPIQPNDLSSRPSRWRFLSCITKHFYPNEELITKETEFFTAPFEKDRLEYFYVRDKDVFFTASMRSRMAYYILSRAPYEIRGNIKKFGITKLLDRGVYKAAYPLHDSRFNVESKEEGCPNERFLLYKEWAHPKSFYKMQPLNLIRKYYGEKIGIYFAWLGFYTIMLALAAVVGLGCFIYGYRTQDTSTWSKEVCDPEIGGKIVMCPQCDKECKYWRLNSTCEASKVKETVPYTACGRCLRLSIGIGTVLFWILLILASIVAIIVYRLAAFFAFSAKLRAQDMKELEPLKEYVTPQMATSVTASLISFVVIMILNTLYERVAIWITDFELPRTRTDYENSLTLKMFLFQFVNYYSSCFYIAFAKGKAVGYPGDPVYLLGKYRNEECDPGGCLIELTTQLSIIMGGKAIWNNIQEVLLPWVKNLILRHCTRGPSEKVIPRWEQDYRLQSLSKLGLFYEYLEMVIQFGFVTLFVASFPLAPVLALVNNLFEIRVDAWKITTQFRRIVPEKAQDIGAWQPILQGIAILAVATNAMIIAFTSDMIPRLVYYWSFSVYPYGDHLNHTMQGYTNSSLSIFNINDFSNNSRPMKTPYNITTSLWQIMFECVLFLILGIEISGMLLGTRRSMSTQSTTGM
;
A
#
# COMPACT_ATOMS: atom_id res chain seq x y z
N MET A 1 -28.38 -38.45 -21.51
CA MET A 1 -28.52 -39.19 -20.25
C MET A 1 -27.62 -38.51 -19.22
N TYR A 2 -28.19 -37.96 -18.15
CA TYR A 2 -27.42 -37.60 -16.97
C TYR A 2 -27.65 -38.71 -15.94
N GLY A 3 -26.61 -39.46 -15.63
CA GLY A 3 -26.66 -40.43 -14.53
C GLY A 3 -26.40 -39.71 -13.22
N THR A 4 -27.43 -39.61 -12.38
CA THR A 4 -27.23 -39.32 -10.96
C THR A 4 -26.52 -40.52 -10.34
N MET A 5 -25.22 -40.38 -10.03
CA MET A 5 -24.56 -41.34 -9.16
C MET A 5 -25.11 -41.13 -7.75
N GLU A 6 -25.73 -42.18 -7.20
CA GLU A 6 -26.19 -42.22 -5.83
C GLU A 6 -24.99 -42.12 -4.88
N GLU A 7 -25.13 -41.37 -3.79
CA GLU A 7 -24.15 -41.38 -2.70
C GLU A 7 -24.27 -42.71 -1.95
N GLN A 8 -23.53 -43.72 -2.43
CA GLN A 8 -23.43 -45.00 -1.73
C GLN A 8 -22.88 -44.79 -0.31
N GLU A 9 -23.62 -45.25 0.69
CA GLU A 9 -23.15 -45.35 2.07
C GLU A 9 -21.94 -46.29 2.12
N TYR A 10 -20.75 -45.71 2.11
CA TYR A 10 -19.51 -46.44 2.33
C TYR A 10 -19.13 -46.39 3.81
N GLU A 11 -19.35 -47.52 4.46
CA GLU A 11 -18.79 -47.89 5.76
C GLU A 11 -17.32 -47.45 5.85
N PHE A 12 -16.96 -46.79 6.96
CA PHE A 12 -15.58 -46.36 7.19
C PHE A 12 -14.72 -47.59 7.43
N GLN A 13 -14.14 -48.13 6.35
CA GLN A 13 -13.16 -49.22 6.43
C GLN A 13 -11.99 -48.75 7.30
N TYR A 14 -11.93 -49.28 8.52
CA TYR A 14 -10.79 -49.11 9.41
C TYR A 14 -9.56 -49.69 8.70
N VAL A 15 -8.72 -48.81 8.17
CA VAL A 15 -7.30 -49.11 8.06
C VAL A 15 -6.80 -49.21 9.48
N ASP A 16 -6.25 -50.34 9.87
CA ASP A 16 -5.75 -50.56 11.24
C ASP A 16 -4.72 -49.49 11.60
N LEU A 17 -5.14 -48.49 12.39
CA LEU A 17 -4.20 -47.69 13.16
C LEU A 17 -3.60 -48.63 14.21
N PRO A 18 -2.27 -48.68 14.37
CA PRO A 18 -1.66 -49.51 15.41
C PRO A 18 -2.23 -49.11 16.77
N VAL A 19 -2.60 -50.14 17.57
CA VAL A 19 -3.41 -50.00 18.80
C VAL A 19 -2.71 -49.18 19.90
N GLU A 20 -1.41 -48.93 19.75
CA GLU A 20 -0.63 -47.94 20.52
C GLU A 20 -0.97 -46.49 20.10
N LEU A 21 -2.24 -46.11 20.24
CA LEU A 21 -2.64 -44.71 20.09
C LEU A 21 -2.15 -43.91 21.32
N CYS A 22 -0.97 -43.30 21.22
CA CYS A 22 -0.54 -42.29 22.18
C CYS A 22 -1.55 -41.14 22.18
N PHE A 23 -2.44 -41.13 23.17
CA PHE A 23 -3.32 -39.99 23.43
C PHE A 23 -2.46 -38.76 23.74
N CYS A 24 -2.81 -37.61 23.17
CA CYS A 24 -2.29 -36.33 23.64
C CYS A 24 -2.58 -36.21 25.14
N LEU A 25 -1.54 -36.05 25.95
CA LEU A 25 -1.70 -36.02 27.41
C LEU A 25 -2.55 -34.81 27.79
N GLN A 26 -3.76 -35.06 28.26
CA GLN A 26 -4.64 -34.03 28.81
C GLN A 26 -4.15 -33.69 30.22
N THR A 27 -3.94 -32.40 30.47
CA THR A 27 -3.42 -31.89 31.75
C THR A 27 -4.19 -30.65 32.18
N GLU A 28 -4.32 -30.47 33.50
CA GLU A 28 -4.93 -29.28 34.08
C GLU A 28 -3.98 -28.07 33.98
N PHE A 29 -4.51 -26.86 34.14
CA PHE A 29 -3.71 -25.64 34.11
C PHE A 29 -2.95 -25.45 35.43
N ASN A 30 -1.68 -25.04 35.35
CA ASN A 30 -0.77 -24.89 36.49
C ASN A 30 -0.75 -23.47 37.11
N ASP A 31 -1.81 -22.68 36.88
CA ASP A 31 -2.00 -21.29 37.34
C ASP A 31 -0.90 -20.26 36.98
N LYS A 32 0.08 -20.62 36.13
CA LYS A 32 1.14 -19.69 35.69
C LYS A 32 0.65 -18.78 34.56
N PRO A 33 0.59 -17.44 34.76
CA PRO A 33 -0.03 -16.53 33.80
C PRO A 33 0.78 -16.34 32.52
N ASP A 34 2.11 -16.33 32.60
CA ASP A 34 2.97 -15.91 31.50
C ASP A 34 4.05 -16.95 31.12
N SER A 35 3.86 -18.22 31.51
CA SER A 35 4.79 -19.32 31.22
C SER A 35 4.84 -19.71 29.74
N LEU A 36 6.07 -19.85 29.20
CA LEU A 36 6.36 -20.30 27.83
C LEU A 36 6.71 -21.80 27.72
N PHE A 37 6.50 -22.55 28.80
CA PHE A 37 6.88 -23.94 28.94
C PHE A 37 5.64 -24.84 29.13
N PHE A 38 5.83 -26.14 28.93
CA PHE A 38 4.88 -27.18 29.29
C PHE A 38 4.72 -27.22 30.81
N ASN A 39 3.77 -28.00 31.31
CA ASN A 39 3.47 -28.01 32.75
C ASN A 39 4.65 -28.48 33.62
N ASP A 40 5.61 -29.22 33.04
CA ASP A 40 6.90 -29.60 33.64
C ASP A 40 7.90 -28.45 33.84
N GLY A 41 7.74 -27.31 33.16
CA GLY A 41 8.67 -26.18 33.21
C GLY A 41 9.99 -26.37 32.44
N VAL A 42 10.18 -27.47 31.72
CA VAL A 42 11.39 -27.82 30.94
C VAL A 42 11.16 -27.68 29.45
N ARG A 43 10.05 -28.21 28.91
CA ARG A 43 9.81 -28.24 27.46
C ARG A 43 9.19 -26.95 26.97
N ARG A 44 9.84 -26.23 26.05
CA ARG A 44 9.37 -24.93 25.54
C ARG A 44 8.24 -25.08 24.51
N ILE A 45 7.18 -24.27 24.64
CA ILE A 45 6.10 -24.20 23.65
C ILE A 45 6.59 -23.49 22.38
N ASP A 46 6.63 -24.19 21.26
CA ASP A 46 7.07 -23.68 19.94
C ASP A 46 5.91 -23.24 19.04
N PHE A 47 4.75 -23.91 19.20
CA PHE A 47 3.53 -23.65 18.45
C PHE A 47 2.31 -24.07 19.27
N ILE A 48 1.12 -23.55 18.92
CA ILE A 48 -0.15 -23.92 19.54
C ILE A 48 -1.20 -24.18 18.47
N LEU A 49 -1.99 -25.23 18.69
CA LEU A 49 -3.22 -25.54 17.96
C LEU A 49 -4.41 -25.26 18.88
N ALA A 50 -5.50 -24.71 18.34
CA ALA A 50 -6.75 -24.52 19.07
C ALA A 50 -7.92 -25.14 18.28
N TYR A 51 -8.73 -25.96 18.94
CA TYR A 51 -9.95 -26.54 18.38
C TYR A 51 -11.06 -26.54 19.45
N GLU A 52 -12.31 -26.72 19.02
CA GLU A 52 -13.40 -27.01 19.94
C GLU A 52 -13.86 -28.46 19.77
N ASP A 53 -14.15 -29.11 20.89
CA ASP A 53 -14.96 -30.33 20.91
C ASP A 53 -16.42 -29.95 21.14
N GLU A 54 -17.21 -30.05 20.07
CA GLU A 54 -18.67 -30.06 20.15
C GLU A 54 -19.17 -31.50 20.04
N ASP A 55 -20.21 -31.80 20.82
CA ASP A 55 -20.66 -33.16 21.05
C ASP A 55 -21.82 -33.53 20.09
N LYS A 56 -21.62 -34.62 19.32
CA LYS A 56 -22.65 -35.42 18.61
C LYS A 56 -23.28 -34.89 17.30
N LYS A 57 -22.48 -34.70 16.22
CA LYS A 57 -22.91 -34.93 14.82
C LYS A 57 -21.91 -35.78 14.02
N ASP A 58 -22.39 -36.49 12.99
CA ASP A 58 -21.54 -37.36 12.17
C ASP A 58 -20.48 -36.62 11.34
N PHE A 59 -20.73 -35.36 10.98
CA PHE A 59 -19.73 -34.49 10.37
C PHE A 59 -18.54 -34.21 11.32
N GLU A 60 -18.82 -34.05 12.62
CA GLU A 60 -17.81 -33.80 13.65
C GLU A 60 -16.96 -35.07 13.91
N LYS A 61 -17.55 -36.28 13.87
CA LYS A 61 -16.78 -37.55 13.94
C LYS A 61 -15.62 -37.59 12.93
N ARG A 62 -15.87 -37.11 11.70
CA ARG A 62 -14.83 -37.02 10.65
C ARG A 62 -13.75 -35.99 10.98
N HIS A 63 -14.10 -34.89 11.62
CA HIS A 63 -13.14 -33.89 12.10
C HIS A 63 -12.29 -34.47 13.23
N THR A 64 -12.90 -35.15 14.20
CA THR A 64 -12.19 -35.81 15.31
C THR A 64 -11.18 -36.85 14.80
N PHE A 65 -11.57 -37.71 13.85
CA PHE A 65 -10.63 -38.63 13.18
C PHE A 65 -9.48 -37.90 12.47
N GLN A 66 -9.75 -36.80 11.76
CA GLN A 66 -8.71 -36.01 11.10
C GLN A 66 -7.77 -35.30 12.09
N ARG A 67 -8.24 -34.90 13.28
CA ARG A 67 -7.39 -34.37 14.38
C ARG A 67 -6.50 -35.48 14.96
N GLN A 68 -7.10 -36.60 15.39
CA GLN A 68 -6.37 -37.72 15.99
C GLN A 68 -5.30 -38.29 15.06
N TYR A 69 -5.62 -38.49 13.77
CA TYR A 69 -4.65 -38.95 12.78
C TYR A 69 -3.51 -37.93 12.56
N PHE A 70 -3.84 -36.63 12.54
CA PHE A 70 -2.86 -35.56 12.38
C PHE A 70 -1.91 -35.50 13.59
N GLU A 71 -2.44 -35.51 14.81
CA GLU A 71 -1.68 -35.44 16.06
C GLU A 71 -0.78 -36.68 16.25
N ALA A 72 -1.29 -37.89 16.00
CA ALA A 72 -0.47 -39.10 15.95
C ALA A 72 0.63 -39.02 14.86
N SER A 73 0.35 -38.36 13.73
CA SER A 73 1.35 -38.09 12.69
C SER A 73 2.39 -37.04 13.10
N LEU A 74 2.07 -36.10 13.99
CA LEU A 74 3.04 -35.16 14.58
C LEU A 74 3.98 -35.89 15.54
N MET A 75 3.44 -36.73 16.42
CA MET A 75 4.21 -37.58 17.34
C MET A 75 5.14 -38.52 16.56
N LYS A 76 4.65 -39.13 15.47
CA LYS A 76 5.45 -39.98 14.58
C LYS A 76 6.59 -39.24 13.84
N MET A 77 6.53 -37.90 13.77
CA MET A 77 7.63 -37.06 13.28
C MET A 77 8.49 -36.48 14.43
N GLY A 78 8.31 -36.97 15.66
CA GLY A 78 9.11 -36.62 16.83
C GLY A 78 8.70 -35.35 17.55
N MET A 79 7.55 -34.74 17.24
CA MET A 79 7.05 -33.58 18.01
C MET A 79 6.23 -34.04 19.22
N GLU A 80 6.40 -33.33 20.33
CA GLU A 80 5.72 -33.60 21.60
C GLU A 80 4.49 -32.70 21.77
N LEU A 81 3.39 -33.28 22.27
CA LEU A 81 2.09 -32.63 22.39
C LEU A 81 1.56 -32.72 23.83
N GLU A 82 1.03 -31.62 24.35
CA GLU A 82 0.35 -31.53 25.65
C GLU A 82 -0.96 -30.76 25.44
N ALA A 83 -2.10 -31.35 25.85
CA ALA A 83 -3.43 -30.78 25.64
C ALA A 83 -3.97 -30.20 26.95
N ILE A 84 -4.49 -28.98 26.90
CA ILE A 84 -5.09 -28.28 28.05
C ILE A 84 -6.44 -27.67 27.64
N GLN A 85 -7.44 -27.84 28.51
CA GLN A 85 -8.76 -27.23 28.35
C GLN A 85 -8.71 -25.73 28.68
N SER A 86 -9.47 -24.91 27.97
CA SER A 86 -9.60 -23.48 28.22
C SER A 86 -10.14 -23.19 29.63
N VAL A 87 -9.61 -22.13 30.25
CA VAL A 87 -9.98 -21.72 31.61
C VAL A 87 -11.36 -21.03 31.65
N ILE A 88 -11.85 -20.61 30.48
CA ILE A 88 -13.00 -19.69 30.30
C ILE A 88 -14.14 -20.36 29.51
N ASP A 89 -13.83 -20.92 28.34
CA ASP A 89 -14.77 -21.61 27.45
C ASP A 89 -14.52 -23.14 27.50
N GLU A 90 -15.34 -23.92 28.22
CA GLU A 90 -15.12 -25.37 28.46
C GLU A 90 -15.02 -26.23 27.18
N LYS A 91 -15.59 -25.77 26.06
CA LYS A 91 -15.52 -26.46 24.76
C LYS A 91 -14.17 -26.35 24.05
N LEU A 92 -13.35 -25.36 24.41
CA LEU A 92 -12.15 -24.98 23.69
C LEU A 92 -10.92 -25.70 24.27
N LEU A 93 -10.17 -26.42 23.43
CA LEU A 93 -8.92 -27.07 23.81
C LEU A 93 -7.73 -26.45 23.07
N PHE A 94 -6.63 -26.30 23.81
CA PHE A 94 -5.34 -25.83 23.31
C PHE A 94 -4.34 -26.97 23.38
N VAL A 95 -3.74 -27.32 22.23
CA VAL A 95 -2.63 -28.27 22.15
C VAL A 95 -1.32 -27.49 22.03
N LYS A 96 -0.48 -27.58 23.07
CA LYS A 96 0.90 -27.11 23.05
C LYS A 96 1.75 -28.05 22.18
N VAL A 97 2.63 -27.50 21.35
CA VAL A 97 3.57 -28.26 20.51
C VAL A 97 5.00 -27.90 20.90
N HIS A 98 5.83 -28.92 21.18
CA HIS A 98 7.26 -28.80 21.43
C HIS A 98 8.06 -29.60 20.39
N MET A 99 9.21 -29.09 19.99
CA MET A 99 10.22 -29.86 19.24
C MET A 99 11.45 -30.15 20.12
N PRO A 100 11.80 -31.43 20.35
CA PRO A 100 13.03 -31.80 21.02
C PRO A 100 14.27 -31.51 20.16
N TRP A 101 15.44 -31.50 20.80
CA TRP A 101 16.71 -31.07 20.19
C TRP A 101 17.10 -31.82 18.90
N ASP A 102 16.91 -33.14 18.85
CA ASP A 102 17.24 -33.94 17.66
C ASP A 102 16.35 -33.63 16.46
N VAL A 103 15.07 -33.32 16.70
CA VAL A 103 14.13 -32.88 15.67
C VAL A 103 14.51 -31.49 15.17
N LEU A 104 14.87 -30.56 16.06
CA LEU A 104 15.39 -29.24 15.68
C LEU A 104 16.63 -29.35 14.80
N CYS A 105 17.61 -30.17 15.18
CA CYS A 105 18.82 -30.38 14.38
C CYS A 105 18.49 -30.94 12.99
N THR A 106 17.65 -31.98 12.92
CA THR A 106 17.27 -32.65 11.67
C THR A 106 16.52 -31.70 10.73
N TYR A 107 15.58 -30.91 11.24
CA TYR A 107 14.85 -29.93 10.42
C TYR A 107 15.66 -28.66 10.11
N ALA A 108 16.66 -28.29 10.94
CA ALA A 108 17.57 -27.21 10.62
C ALA A 108 18.49 -27.54 9.44
N GLU A 109 18.95 -28.79 9.35
CA GLU A 109 19.71 -29.31 8.21
C GLU A 109 18.85 -29.38 6.94
N VAL A 110 17.66 -29.98 7.01
CA VAL A 110 16.69 -30.08 5.90
C VAL A 110 16.22 -28.70 5.37
N LEU A 111 16.33 -27.65 6.18
CA LEU A 111 16.04 -26.25 5.81
C LEU A 111 17.31 -25.43 5.49
N HIS A 112 18.50 -26.05 5.52
CA HIS A 112 19.82 -25.43 5.38
C HIS A 112 19.92 -24.10 6.15
N ILE A 113 19.52 -24.13 7.43
CA ILE A 113 19.53 -22.95 8.28
C ILE A 113 20.97 -22.52 8.51
N LYS A 114 21.31 -21.29 8.10
CA LYS A 114 22.61 -20.70 8.39
C LYS A 114 22.73 -20.37 9.87
N LEU A 115 23.77 -20.89 10.52
CA LEU A 115 24.04 -20.78 11.96
C LEU A 115 25.49 -20.32 12.20
N PRO A 116 25.80 -19.71 13.36
CA PRO A 116 27.10 -19.12 13.64
C PRO A 116 28.18 -20.19 13.88
N ILE A 117 29.37 -19.95 13.32
CA ILE A 117 30.60 -20.74 13.54
C ILE A 117 31.55 -19.99 14.47
N GLN A 118 31.94 -18.77 14.08
CA GLN A 118 32.97 -17.97 14.76
C GLN A 118 32.54 -16.49 14.74
N PRO A 119 32.78 -15.71 15.81
CA PRO A 119 32.52 -14.28 15.80
C PRO A 119 33.33 -13.57 14.70
N ASN A 120 32.73 -12.54 14.09
CA ASN A 120 33.37 -11.72 13.06
C ASN A 120 34.52 -10.91 13.67
N ASP A 121 35.74 -11.19 13.24
CA ASP A 121 36.99 -10.54 13.66
C ASP A 121 37.42 -9.41 12.71
N LEU A 122 36.74 -9.25 11.56
CA LEU A 122 37.02 -8.19 10.60
C LEU A 122 36.68 -6.81 11.16
N SER A 123 37.62 -5.87 11.04
CA SER A 123 37.44 -4.49 11.51
C SER A 123 36.28 -3.79 10.77
N SER A 124 35.14 -3.64 11.45
CA SER A 124 33.94 -3.04 10.85
C SER A 124 34.23 -1.65 10.25
N ARG A 125 33.95 -1.48 8.96
CA ARG A 125 34.27 -0.24 8.23
C ARG A 125 33.45 0.92 8.82
N PRO A 126 34.07 2.02 9.30
CA PRO A 126 33.33 3.12 9.91
C PRO A 126 32.36 3.75 8.91
N SER A 127 31.17 4.12 9.37
CA SER A 127 30.14 4.70 8.51
C SER A 127 30.60 6.04 7.92
N ARG A 128 30.24 6.29 6.65
CA ARG A 128 30.65 7.49 5.90
C ARG A 128 30.16 8.82 6.54
N TRP A 129 29.22 8.74 7.47
CA TRP A 129 28.59 9.86 8.17
C TRP A 129 29.19 10.17 9.56
N ARG A 130 30.41 9.69 9.85
CA ARG A 130 31.07 9.82 11.18
C ARG A 130 31.09 11.26 11.75
N PHE A 131 31.10 12.29 10.89
CA PHE A 131 31.01 13.70 11.27
C PHE A 131 29.76 14.05 12.10
N LEU A 132 28.63 13.37 11.89
CA LEU A 132 27.36 13.62 12.60
C LEU A 132 27.18 12.75 13.86
N SER A 133 28.19 11.94 14.24
CA SER A 133 28.06 10.90 15.27
C SER A 133 27.61 11.38 16.65
N CYS A 134 27.98 12.61 17.06
CA CYS A 134 27.53 13.20 18.32
C CYS A 134 26.02 13.49 18.33
N ILE A 135 25.47 13.93 17.19
CA ILE A 135 24.04 14.22 17.04
C ILE A 135 23.25 12.91 16.88
N THR A 136 23.78 11.95 16.11
CA THR A 136 23.05 10.69 15.87
C THR A 136 22.99 9.79 17.09
N LYS A 137 23.91 9.89 18.06
CA LYS A 137 23.87 9.06 19.27
C LYS A 137 22.55 9.15 20.05
N HIS A 138 21.92 10.33 20.11
CA HIS A 138 20.62 10.50 20.81
C HIS A 138 19.45 9.83 20.08
N PHE A 139 19.59 9.54 18.78
CA PHE A 139 18.56 8.84 18.00
C PHE A 139 18.72 7.32 18.03
N TYR A 140 19.86 6.75 18.42
CA TYR A 140 19.97 5.29 18.55
C TYR A 140 19.30 4.78 19.85
N PRO A 141 18.74 3.54 19.85
CA PRO A 141 18.31 2.89 21.09
C PRO A 141 19.47 2.72 22.08
N ASN A 142 19.17 2.67 23.38
CA ASN A 142 20.20 2.57 24.42
C ASN A 142 20.98 1.26 24.30
N GLU A 143 22.30 1.34 24.09
CA GLU A 143 23.21 0.19 23.92
C GLU A 143 23.27 -0.73 25.17
N GLU A 144 22.91 -0.19 26.34
CA GLU A 144 22.75 -0.93 27.61
C GLU A 144 21.48 -1.79 27.67
N LEU A 145 20.42 -1.42 26.93
CA LEU A 145 19.14 -2.14 26.88
C LEU A 145 19.00 -3.03 25.65
N ILE A 146 19.58 -2.61 24.52
CA ILE A 146 19.67 -3.40 23.29
C ILE A 146 21.15 -3.52 22.96
N THR A 147 21.76 -4.57 23.49
CA THR A 147 23.15 -4.94 23.16
C THR A 147 23.25 -5.22 21.66
N LYS A 148 24.25 -4.63 21.00
CA LYS A 148 24.49 -4.84 19.58
C LYS A 148 24.85 -6.32 19.36
N GLU A 149 24.06 -7.05 18.56
CA GLU A 149 24.38 -8.42 18.17
C GLU A 149 25.81 -8.48 17.60
N THR A 150 26.66 -9.34 18.16
CA THR A 150 27.95 -9.66 17.55
C THR A 150 27.69 -10.36 16.22
N GLU A 151 28.32 -9.87 15.16
CA GLU A 151 28.30 -10.55 13.87
C GLU A 151 29.09 -11.86 13.97
N PHE A 152 28.69 -12.87 13.21
CA PHE A 152 29.35 -14.19 13.14
C PHE A 152 29.49 -14.61 11.67
N PHE A 153 30.55 -15.35 11.36
CA PHE A 153 30.59 -16.15 10.14
C PHE A 153 29.53 -17.25 10.23
N THR A 154 28.75 -17.47 9.16
CA THR A 154 27.64 -18.43 9.17
C THR A 154 27.70 -19.42 7.99
N ALA A 155 27.53 -20.70 8.30
CA ALA A 155 27.40 -21.79 7.34
C ALA A 155 26.02 -22.46 7.47
N PRO A 156 25.49 -23.12 6.42
CA PRO A 156 24.34 -24.00 6.58
C PRO A 156 24.64 -25.10 7.60
N PHE A 157 23.66 -25.43 8.44
CA PHE A 157 23.79 -26.45 9.47
C PHE A 157 23.85 -27.87 8.90
N GLU A 158 24.79 -28.68 9.42
CA GLU A 158 24.94 -30.12 9.19
C GLU A 158 25.04 -30.79 10.56
N LYS A 159 24.18 -31.77 10.87
CA LYS A 159 24.10 -32.41 12.18
C LYS A 159 25.42 -33.10 12.57
N ASP A 160 26.07 -33.73 11.60
CA ASP A 160 27.34 -34.44 11.76
C ASP A 160 28.54 -33.51 12.07
N ARG A 161 28.38 -32.19 11.89
CA ARG A 161 29.43 -31.18 12.14
C ARG A 161 29.11 -30.24 13.31
N LEU A 162 28.33 -30.70 14.28
CA LEU A 162 27.90 -29.89 15.43
C LEU A 162 29.06 -29.14 16.12
N GLU A 163 30.23 -29.76 16.23
CA GLU A 163 31.44 -29.22 16.86
C GLU A 163 31.98 -27.93 16.22
N TYR A 164 31.67 -27.68 14.94
CA TYR A 164 32.08 -26.46 14.24
C TYR A 164 31.12 -25.28 14.47
N PHE A 165 29.95 -25.50 15.09
CA PHE A 165 28.97 -24.45 15.35
C PHE A 165 29.11 -23.88 16.76
N TYR A 166 28.80 -22.58 16.91
CA TYR A 166 28.97 -21.85 18.15
C TYR A 166 27.83 -22.13 19.15
N VAL A 167 27.80 -23.36 19.68
CA VAL A 167 26.83 -23.81 20.69
C VAL A 167 27.36 -23.47 22.09
N ARG A 168 26.79 -22.42 22.72
CA ARG A 168 26.92 -22.20 24.17
C ARG A 168 25.85 -23.02 24.90
N ASP A 169 24.60 -22.60 24.73
CA ASP A 169 23.42 -23.20 25.38
C ASP A 169 22.47 -23.74 24.31
N LYS A 170 22.05 -25.01 24.44
CA LYS A 170 21.17 -25.68 23.47
C LYS A 170 19.83 -24.94 23.33
N ASP A 171 19.26 -24.47 24.43
CA ASP A 171 17.94 -23.82 24.46
C ASP A 171 17.93 -22.40 23.88
N VAL A 172 19.09 -21.77 23.76
CA VAL A 172 19.27 -20.41 23.21
C VAL A 172 19.77 -20.45 21.75
N PHE A 173 20.53 -21.49 21.38
CA PHE A 173 21.13 -21.65 20.04
C PHE A 173 20.09 -21.57 18.90
N PHE A 174 18.95 -22.26 19.04
CA PHE A 174 17.81 -22.08 18.14
C PHE A 174 16.87 -20.99 18.68
N THR A 175 16.95 -19.79 18.09
CA THR A 175 16.04 -18.68 18.45
C THR A 175 14.56 -19.08 18.34
N ALA A 176 13.70 -18.49 19.17
CA ALA A 176 12.26 -18.83 19.18
C ALA A 176 11.58 -18.66 17.81
N SER A 177 12.00 -17.67 17.01
CA SER A 177 11.50 -17.48 15.64
C SER A 177 11.93 -18.59 14.68
N MET A 178 13.18 -19.07 14.80
CA MET A 178 13.68 -20.24 14.05
C MET A 178 12.94 -21.51 14.47
N ARG A 179 12.67 -21.69 15.77
CA ARG A 179 11.87 -22.81 16.29
C ARG A 179 10.45 -22.79 15.73
N SER A 180 9.68 -21.71 15.91
CA SER A 180 8.31 -21.62 15.37
C SER A 180 8.24 -21.77 13.84
N ARG A 181 9.27 -21.36 13.09
CA ARG A 181 9.37 -21.62 11.64
C ARG A 181 9.56 -23.12 11.32
N MET A 182 10.36 -23.84 12.09
CA MET A 182 10.53 -25.30 11.97
C MET A 182 9.24 -26.05 12.34
N ALA A 183 8.58 -25.70 13.44
CA ALA A 183 7.29 -26.30 13.81
C ALA A 183 6.24 -26.10 12.70
N TYR A 184 6.11 -24.87 12.17
CA TYR A 184 5.19 -24.61 11.06
C TYR A 184 5.52 -25.42 9.79
N TYR A 185 6.81 -25.61 9.48
CA TYR A 185 7.25 -26.47 8.36
C TYR A 185 6.79 -27.93 8.54
N ILE A 186 6.91 -28.48 9.75
CA ILE A 186 6.42 -29.84 10.08
C ILE A 186 4.90 -29.89 9.96
N LEU A 187 4.18 -28.96 10.60
CA LEU A 187 2.71 -28.85 10.54
C LEU A 187 2.19 -28.64 9.10
N SER A 188 2.97 -28.01 8.21
CA SER A 188 2.60 -27.83 6.80
C SER A 188 2.77 -29.09 5.94
N ARG A 189 3.53 -30.09 6.43
CA ARG A 189 3.82 -31.36 5.72
C ARG A 189 3.18 -32.60 6.35
N ALA A 190 2.78 -32.50 7.62
CA ALA A 190 2.06 -33.54 8.35
C ALA A 190 0.84 -34.08 7.57
N PRO A 191 0.73 -35.40 7.35
CA PRO A 191 -0.48 -36.01 6.79
C PRO A 191 -1.62 -36.00 7.81
N TYR A 192 -2.86 -35.90 7.32
CA TYR A 192 -4.08 -35.96 8.15
C TYR A 192 -5.14 -36.95 7.64
N GLU A 193 -5.01 -37.44 6.40
CA GLU A 193 -5.91 -38.44 5.80
C GLU A 193 -5.18 -39.13 4.63
N ILE A 194 -5.02 -40.45 4.69
CA ILE A 194 -4.50 -41.25 3.57
C ILE A 194 -5.67 -42.06 2.99
N ARG A 195 -5.92 -41.94 1.68
CA ARG A 195 -6.89 -42.77 0.94
C ARG A 195 -6.17 -43.47 -0.22
N GLY A 196 -5.76 -44.71 -0.01
CA GLY A 196 -4.90 -45.43 -0.94
C GLY A 196 -3.65 -44.60 -1.28
N ASN A 197 -3.40 -44.37 -2.57
CA ASN A 197 -2.27 -43.54 -3.03
C ASN A 197 -2.42 -42.03 -2.73
N ILE A 198 -3.60 -41.53 -2.34
CA ILE A 198 -3.86 -40.10 -2.11
C ILE A 198 -3.57 -39.74 -0.65
N LYS A 199 -2.37 -39.21 -0.39
CA LYS A 199 -1.99 -38.60 0.88
C LYS A 199 -2.45 -37.14 0.96
N LYS A 200 -3.30 -36.80 1.93
CA LYS A 200 -3.69 -35.41 2.22
C LYS A 200 -2.90 -34.91 3.43
N PHE A 201 -2.31 -33.72 3.28
CA PHE A 201 -1.37 -33.14 4.23
C PHE A 201 -1.56 -31.63 4.37
N GLY A 202 -1.04 -31.12 5.49
CA GLY A 202 -0.85 -29.70 5.77
C GLY A 202 -1.97 -29.05 6.58
N ILE A 203 -1.59 -28.45 7.70
CA ILE A 203 -2.47 -27.76 8.66
C ILE A 203 -3.38 -26.69 8.05
N THR A 204 -2.95 -26.01 6.98
CA THR A 204 -3.75 -24.97 6.32
C THR A 204 -5.09 -25.51 5.82
N LYS A 205 -5.14 -26.76 5.34
CA LYS A 205 -6.38 -27.43 4.92
C LYS A 205 -7.27 -27.87 6.09
N LEU A 206 -6.71 -28.02 7.28
CA LEU A 206 -7.47 -28.31 8.50
C LEU A 206 -8.09 -27.03 9.07
N LEU A 207 -7.34 -25.91 9.04
CA LEU A 207 -7.86 -24.57 9.36
C LEU A 207 -8.96 -24.13 8.38
N ASP A 208 -8.74 -24.29 7.07
CA ASP A 208 -9.71 -23.93 6.02
C ASP A 208 -10.98 -24.80 6.02
N ARG A 209 -10.98 -25.90 6.77
CA ARG A 209 -12.16 -26.76 7.03
C ARG A 209 -12.81 -26.52 8.40
N GLY A 210 -12.21 -25.70 9.26
CA GLY A 210 -12.65 -25.55 10.66
C GLY A 210 -12.40 -26.78 11.55
N VAL A 211 -11.47 -27.66 11.17
CA VAL A 211 -11.05 -28.81 12.00
C VAL A 211 -10.24 -28.33 13.22
N TYR A 212 -9.35 -27.36 12.99
CA TYR A 212 -8.79 -26.47 14.02
C TYR A 212 -9.32 -25.05 13.76
N LYS A 213 -9.58 -24.29 14.82
CA LYS A 213 -9.99 -22.86 14.72
C LYS A 213 -8.80 -21.92 14.56
N ALA A 214 -7.66 -22.27 15.14
CA ALA A 214 -6.43 -21.49 15.00
C ALA A 214 -5.17 -22.35 15.14
N ALA A 215 -4.09 -21.90 14.51
CA ALA A 215 -2.75 -22.39 14.78
C ALA A 215 -1.76 -21.23 14.69
N TYR A 216 -0.95 -21.01 15.73
CA TYR A 216 -0.09 -19.83 15.85
C TYR A 216 1.07 -20.07 16.85
N PRO A 217 2.21 -19.37 16.69
CA PRO A 217 3.25 -19.34 17.71
C PRO A 217 2.92 -18.35 18.84
N LEU A 218 3.48 -18.57 20.03
CA LEU A 218 3.30 -17.69 21.19
C LEU A 218 4.13 -16.41 21.10
N HIS A 219 3.59 -15.32 21.66
CA HIS A 219 4.43 -14.25 22.19
C HIS A 219 5.04 -14.67 23.54
N ASP A 220 6.29 -14.26 23.72
CA ASP A 220 7.08 -14.32 24.95
C ASP A 220 6.39 -13.68 26.17
N SER A 221 5.94 -12.43 26.04
CA SER A 221 5.47 -11.64 27.17
C SER A 221 4.22 -10.83 26.83
N ARG A 222 3.69 -10.15 27.86
CA ARG A 222 2.79 -9.00 27.67
C ARG A 222 3.60 -7.81 27.15
N PHE A 223 3.00 -6.97 26.31
CA PHE A 223 3.70 -5.83 25.71
C PHE A 223 3.86 -4.65 26.68
N ASN A 224 2.99 -4.54 27.68
CA ASN A 224 2.89 -3.41 28.61
C ASN A 224 3.42 -3.69 30.02
N VAL A 225 3.66 -4.96 30.37
CA VAL A 225 4.14 -5.39 31.68
C VAL A 225 5.26 -6.40 31.46
N GLU A 226 6.36 -6.21 32.16
CA GLU A 226 7.52 -7.09 32.15
C GLU A 226 7.20 -8.41 32.87
N SER A 227 7.54 -9.55 32.28
CA SER A 227 7.35 -10.86 32.93
C SER A 227 8.35 -11.02 34.08
N LYS A 228 7.86 -11.60 35.18
CA LYS A 228 8.66 -11.98 36.36
C LYS A 228 9.06 -13.47 36.35
N GLU A 229 8.65 -14.23 35.34
CA GLU A 229 8.96 -15.66 35.26
C GLU A 229 10.39 -15.89 34.77
N GLU A 230 11.14 -16.72 35.51
CA GLU A 230 12.52 -17.09 35.18
C GLU A 230 12.58 -17.80 33.82
N GLY A 231 13.63 -17.51 33.03
CA GLY A 231 13.78 -18.06 31.68
C GLY A 231 12.93 -17.40 30.58
N CYS A 232 12.07 -16.40 30.89
CA CYS A 232 11.32 -15.64 29.90
C CYS A 232 12.11 -14.41 29.38
N PRO A 233 12.60 -14.39 28.12
CA PRO A 233 13.23 -13.19 27.57
C PRO A 233 12.14 -12.19 27.13
N ASN A 234 12.06 -11.04 27.83
CA ASN A 234 11.06 -9.98 27.63
C ASN A 234 11.24 -9.15 26.33
N GLU A 235 11.43 -9.83 25.19
CA GLU A 235 11.72 -9.22 23.88
C GLU A 235 10.56 -8.35 23.35
N ARG A 236 9.30 -8.74 23.55
CA ARG A 236 8.12 -7.95 23.13
C ARG A 236 7.95 -6.69 23.97
N PHE A 237 8.17 -6.76 25.28
CA PHE A 237 8.16 -5.59 26.16
C PHE A 237 9.27 -4.59 25.78
N LEU A 238 10.47 -5.09 25.47
CA LEU A 238 11.59 -4.29 25.00
C LEU A 238 11.33 -3.64 23.62
N LEU A 239 10.83 -4.41 22.65
CA LEU A 239 10.40 -3.92 21.33
C LEU A 239 9.26 -2.88 21.46
N TYR A 240 8.32 -3.08 22.37
CA TYR A 240 7.26 -2.12 22.64
C TYR A 240 7.86 -0.80 23.15
N LYS A 241 8.65 -0.84 24.23
CA LYS A 241 9.25 0.33 24.89
C LYS A 241 10.15 1.15 23.96
N GLU A 242 11.09 0.50 23.27
CA GLU A 242 12.13 1.20 22.50
C GLU A 242 11.73 1.55 21.06
N TRP A 243 10.77 0.84 20.45
CA TRP A 243 10.45 0.99 19.02
C TRP A 243 8.97 1.28 18.73
N ALA A 244 8.04 0.47 19.26
CA ALA A 244 6.62 0.57 18.91
C ALA A 244 5.80 1.58 19.74
N HIS A 245 6.34 2.08 20.86
CA HIS A 245 5.64 3.05 21.69
C HIS A 245 5.68 4.46 21.06
N PRO A 246 4.56 5.21 20.95
CA PRO A 246 4.53 6.51 20.26
C PRO A 246 5.53 7.56 20.75
N LYS A 247 5.85 7.59 22.05
CA LYS A 247 6.91 8.47 22.61
C LYS A 247 8.31 8.22 22.01
N SER A 248 8.56 7.07 21.42
CA SER A 248 9.84 6.67 20.83
C SER A 248 9.95 7.04 19.35
N PHE A 249 9.09 7.94 18.83
CA PHE A 249 9.02 8.34 17.42
C PHE A 249 10.36 8.81 16.82
N TYR A 250 11.24 9.41 17.62
CA TYR A 250 12.55 9.89 17.21
C TYR A 250 13.65 8.79 17.17
N LYS A 251 13.44 7.65 17.84
CA LYS A 251 14.47 6.59 17.93
C LYS A 251 14.59 5.79 16.64
N MET A 252 15.80 5.48 16.20
CA MET A 252 16.07 4.60 15.05
C MET A 252 15.59 3.17 15.32
N GLN A 253 15.23 2.46 14.27
CA GLN A 253 14.60 1.14 14.40
C GLN A 253 15.63 0.05 14.76
N PRO A 254 15.38 -0.80 15.78
CA PRO A 254 16.27 -1.91 16.16
C PRO A 254 16.07 -3.11 15.23
N LEU A 255 16.43 -2.95 13.95
CA LEU A 255 16.17 -3.91 12.86
C LEU A 255 16.63 -5.34 13.17
N ASN A 256 17.74 -5.51 13.89
CA ASN A 256 18.24 -6.83 14.30
C ASN A 256 17.29 -7.53 15.29
N LEU A 257 16.77 -6.82 16.29
CA LEU A 257 15.82 -7.37 17.27
C LEU A 257 14.46 -7.68 16.60
N ILE A 258 14.01 -6.81 15.69
CA ILE A 258 12.79 -7.02 14.88
C ILE A 258 12.95 -8.29 14.02
N ARG A 259 14.08 -8.43 13.30
CA ARG A 259 14.44 -9.62 12.52
C ARG A 259 14.50 -10.88 13.38
N LYS A 260 15.13 -10.81 14.57
CA LYS A 260 15.23 -11.92 15.52
C LYS A 260 13.85 -12.38 16.01
N TYR A 261 12.95 -11.44 16.31
CA TYR A 261 11.65 -11.75 16.90
C TYR A 261 10.57 -12.17 15.88
N TYR A 262 10.47 -11.45 14.77
CA TYR A 262 9.40 -11.59 13.76
C TYR A 262 9.84 -12.30 12.47
N GLY A 263 11.15 -12.47 12.24
CA GLY A 263 11.68 -13.09 11.03
C GLY A 263 12.06 -12.10 9.92
N GLU A 264 12.67 -12.65 8.87
CA GLU A 264 13.33 -11.87 7.82
C GLU A 264 12.33 -11.08 6.96
N LYS A 265 11.15 -11.63 6.63
CA LYS A 265 10.11 -10.95 5.82
C LYS A 265 9.51 -9.70 6.47
N ILE A 266 9.49 -9.61 7.80
CA ILE A 266 9.04 -8.41 8.53
C ILE A 266 10.22 -7.46 8.78
N GLY A 267 11.41 -7.99 9.07
CA GLY A 267 12.63 -7.18 9.17
C GLY A 267 12.94 -6.39 7.90
N ILE A 268 12.77 -6.99 6.71
CA ILE A 268 13.03 -6.30 5.43
C ILE A 268 11.99 -5.22 5.11
N TYR A 269 10.73 -5.39 5.52
CA TYR A 269 9.70 -4.34 5.40
C TYR A 269 10.09 -3.09 6.18
N PHE A 270 10.39 -3.22 7.48
CA PHE A 270 10.79 -2.08 8.31
C PHE A 270 12.14 -1.48 7.91
N ALA A 271 13.07 -2.29 7.39
CA ALA A 271 14.33 -1.80 6.82
C ALA A 271 14.09 -0.97 5.55
N TRP A 272 13.24 -1.44 4.64
CA TRP A 272 12.86 -0.73 3.43
C TRP A 272 12.10 0.57 3.73
N LEU A 273 11.11 0.52 4.63
CA LEU A 273 10.34 1.69 5.07
C LEU A 273 11.24 2.72 5.75
N GLY A 274 12.18 2.28 6.60
CA GLY A 274 13.20 3.14 7.20
C GLY A 274 14.11 3.80 6.18
N PHE A 275 14.63 3.04 5.20
CA PHE A 275 15.44 3.55 4.10
C PHE A 275 14.68 4.56 3.23
N TYR A 276 13.44 4.25 2.86
CA TYR A 276 12.55 5.13 2.10
C TYR A 276 12.33 6.46 2.84
N THR A 277 12.09 6.41 4.15
CA THR A 277 11.91 7.60 5.00
C THR A 277 13.17 8.46 5.07
N ILE A 278 14.36 7.86 5.14
CA ILE A 278 15.64 8.60 5.10
C ILE A 278 15.85 9.27 3.74
N MET A 279 15.50 8.60 2.63
CA MET A 279 15.60 9.20 1.29
C MET A 279 14.55 10.28 1.05
N LEU A 280 13.33 10.12 1.60
CA LEU A 280 12.31 11.16 1.63
C LEU A 280 12.79 12.40 2.41
N ALA A 281 13.51 12.24 3.53
CA ALA A 281 14.03 13.37 4.29
C ALA A 281 15.00 14.24 3.46
N LEU A 282 15.85 13.63 2.64
CA LEU A 282 16.72 14.35 1.71
C LEU A 282 15.92 15.07 0.62
N ALA A 283 14.91 14.42 0.05
CA ALA A 283 14.03 15.03 -0.95
C ALA A 283 13.16 16.17 -0.37
N ALA A 284 12.70 16.03 0.86
CA ALA A 284 11.89 17.01 1.59
C ALA A 284 12.67 18.29 1.90
N VAL A 285 13.95 18.18 2.28
CA VAL A 285 14.83 19.36 2.48
C VAL A 285 15.01 20.13 1.18
N VAL A 286 15.23 19.44 0.05
CA VAL A 286 15.36 20.09 -1.27
C VAL A 286 14.03 20.71 -1.72
N GLY A 287 12.92 19.98 -1.63
CA GLY A 287 11.58 20.46 -2.01
C GLY A 287 11.12 21.67 -1.18
N LEU A 288 11.37 21.66 0.12
CA LEU A 288 11.12 22.79 1.02
C LEU A 288 12.03 23.99 0.68
N GLY A 289 13.30 23.76 0.35
CA GLY A 289 14.21 24.81 -0.12
C GLY A 289 13.71 25.50 -1.40
N CYS A 290 13.30 24.71 -2.40
CA CYS A 290 12.69 25.21 -3.63
C CYS A 290 11.39 25.98 -3.37
N PHE A 291 10.53 25.49 -2.47
CA PHE A 291 9.28 26.16 -2.10
C PHE A 291 9.54 27.51 -1.40
N ILE A 292 10.46 27.55 -0.43
CA ILE A 292 10.84 28.80 0.27
C ILE A 292 11.46 29.81 -0.70
N TYR A 293 12.28 29.35 -1.66
CA TYR A 293 12.82 30.21 -2.73
C TYR A 293 11.69 30.79 -3.61
N GLY A 294 10.74 29.96 -4.04
CA GLY A 294 9.57 30.41 -4.81
C GLY A 294 8.75 31.46 -4.05
N TYR A 295 8.41 31.18 -2.79
CA TYR A 295 7.67 32.11 -1.92
C TYR A 295 8.41 33.44 -1.72
N ARG A 296 9.73 33.41 -1.45
CA ARG A 296 10.59 34.61 -1.33
C ARG A 296 10.68 35.43 -2.62
N THR A 297 10.46 34.81 -3.78
CA THR A 297 10.58 35.45 -5.10
C THR A 297 9.23 35.99 -5.59
N GLN A 298 8.10 35.57 -4.99
CA GLN A 298 6.74 35.89 -5.42
C GLN A 298 6.53 37.39 -5.63
N ASP A 299 6.90 38.23 -4.66
CA ASP A 299 6.73 39.69 -4.66
C ASP A 299 7.56 40.41 -5.74
N THR A 300 8.52 39.74 -6.37
CA THR A 300 9.36 40.29 -7.44
C THR A 300 8.87 39.94 -8.84
N SER A 301 7.92 39.01 -8.97
CA SER A 301 7.40 38.57 -10.27
C SER A 301 6.54 39.65 -10.95
N THR A 302 6.81 39.96 -12.22
CA THR A 302 6.06 41.00 -12.98
C THR A 302 4.66 40.53 -13.35
N TRP A 303 4.53 39.29 -13.84
CA TRP A 303 3.25 38.67 -14.24
C TRP A 303 2.15 38.75 -13.17
N SER A 304 2.49 38.47 -11.90
CA SER A 304 1.48 38.49 -10.83
C SER A 304 0.90 39.89 -10.59
N LYS A 305 1.69 40.94 -10.88
CA LYS A 305 1.27 42.34 -10.77
C LYS A 305 0.41 42.76 -11.96
N GLU A 306 0.77 42.34 -13.18
CA GLU A 306 -0.05 42.58 -14.38
C GLU A 306 -1.45 41.94 -14.27
N VAL A 307 -1.56 40.74 -13.69
CA VAL A 307 -2.85 40.04 -13.50
C VAL A 307 -3.70 40.65 -12.38
N CYS A 308 -3.06 41.26 -11.37
CA CYS A 308 -3.73 41.90 -10.23
C CYS A 308 -3.93 43.43 -10.39
N ASP A 309 -3.55 44.02 -11.53
CA ASP A 309 -3.73 45.45 -11.76
C ASP A 309 -5.21 45.78 -12.10
N PRO A 310 -5.90 46.63 -11.31
CA PRO A 310 -7.32 46.91 -11.50
C PRO A 310 -7.64 47.68 -12.79
N GLU A 311 -6.68 48.35 -13.44
CA GLU A 311 -6.91 49.02 -14.73
C GLU A 311 -6.87 48.05 -15.91
N ILE A 312 -6.14 46.92 -15.77
CA ILE A 312 -5.88 45.94 -16.83
C ILE A 312 -6.82 44.73 -16.73
N GLY A 313 -6.92 44.09 -15.56
CA GLY A 313 -7.67 42.83 -15.39
C GLY A 313 -9.20 42.98 -15.37
N GLY A 314 -9.72 44.19 -15.14
CA GLY A 314 -11.11 44.41 -14.70
C GLY A 314 -12.23 44.47 -15.77
N LYS A 315 -11.97 44.16 -17.05
CA LYS A 315 -12.88 44.53 -18.16
C LYS A 315 -13.24 43.41 -19.17
N ILE A 316 -13.47 42.17 -18.73
CA ILE A 316 -13.97 41.09 -19.59
C ILE A 316 -15.27 40.48 -19.01
N VAL A 317 -16.27 40.25 -19.87
CA VAL A 317 -17.60 39.73 -19.50
C VAL A 317 -17.93 38.50 -20.34
N MET A 318 -18.43 37.43 -19.71
CA MET A 318 -18.91 36.22 -20.38
C MET A 318 -20.44 36.12 -20.46
N CYS A 319 -20.93 35.44 -21.49
CA CYS A 319 -22.34 35.25 -21.82
C CYS A 319 -23.12 34.41 -20.78
N PRO A 320 -24.46 34.56 -20.70
CA PRO A 320 -25.30 33.76 -19.82
C PRO A 320 -25.25 32.26 -20.16
N GLN A 321 -25.45 31.44 -19.13
CA GLN A 321 -25.27 29.99 -19.19
C GLN A 321 -26.58 29.18 -19.29
N CYS A 322 -27.73 29.86 -19.36
CA CYS A 322 -29.03 29.41 -19.92
C CYS A 322 -30.07 30.54 -19.77
N ASP A 323 -30.78 30.93 -20.84
CA ASP A 323 -31.65 32.12 -20.88
C ASP A 323 -33.08 31.92 -20.31
N LYS A 324 -33.20 31.13 -19.23
CA LYS A 324 -34.42 30.70 -18.51
C LYS A 324 -35.27 29.62 -19.20
N GLU A 325 -35.95 28.86 -18.34
CA GLU A 325 -37.01 27.87 -18.60
C GLU A 325 -36.79 26.86 -19.74
N CYS A 326 -35.93 25.87 -19.45
CA CYS A 326 -35.57 24.76 -20.31
C CYS A 326 -36.73 23.80 -20.65
N LYS A 327 -36.66 23.16 -21.84
CA LYS A 327 -37.05 21.74 -22.03
C LYS A 327 -36.25 21.07 -23.17
N TYR A 328 -36.31 19.73 -23.24
CA TYR A 328 -35.09 18.89 -23.30
C TYR A 328 -35.08 17.85 -24.46
N TRP A 329 -34.13 16.87 -24.42
CA TRP A 329 -34.25 15.50 -25.01
C TRP A 329 -34.09 15.37 -26.57
N ARG A 330 -33.75 14.23 -27.25
CA ARG A 330 -32.97 12.98 -26.95
C ARG A 330 -32.16 12.46 -28.18
N LEU A 331 -32.30 11.21 -28.67
CA LEU A 331 -31.16 10.31 -29.04
C LEU A 331 -31.54 9.07 -29.93
N ASN A 332 -30.53 8.43 -30.57
CA ASN A 332 -30.50 7.11 -31.29
C ASN A 332 -31.08 7.06 -32.73
N SER A 333 -30.73 6.10 -33.61
CA SER A 333 -29.94 4.84 -33.53
C SER A 333 -28.76 4.83 -34.55
N THR A 334 -28.02 3.75 -34.92
CA THR A 334 -28.08 2.26 -34.79
C THR A 334 -26.59 1.79 -34.87
N CYS A 335 -26.03 0.90 -34.04
CA CYS A 335 -26.31 -0.53 -33.83
C CYS A 335 -26.37 -1.40 -35.10
N GLU A 336 -25.22 -1.92 -35.53
CA GLU A 336 -25.13 -3.26 -36.11
C GLU A 336 -23.76 -3.85 -35.77
N ALA A 337 -23.74 -4.94 -34.99
CA ALA A 337 -22.52 -5.50 -34.41
C ALA A 337 -22.25 -6.94 -34.89
N SER A 338 -21.00 -7.19 -35.28
CA SER A 338 -20.33 -8.49 -35.37
C SER A 338 -20.81 -9.54 -36.38
N LYS A 339 -19.84 -10.04 -37.17
CA LYS A 339 -19.72 -11.45 -37.57
C LYS A 339 -18.32 -11.90 -37.11
N VAL A 340 -18.12 -12.87 -36.20
CA VAL A 340 -18.43 -14.33 -36.28
C VAL A 340 -17.51 -14.99 -37.34
N LYS A 341 -16.65 -15.97 -37.04
CA LYS A 341 -16.34 -16.75 -35.79
C LYS A 341 -15.02 -17.56 -35.96
N GLU A 342 -14.77 -18.50 -35.02
CA GLU A 342 -14.05 -19.81 -35.16
C GLU A 342 -12.69 -19.99 -34.45
N THR A 343 -12.34 -21.12 -33.80
CA THR A 343 -13.13 -22.12 -33.00
C THR A 343 -12.21 -22.87 -31.98
N VAL A 344 -12.82 -23.57 -31.01
CA VAL A 344 -12.34 -24.50 -29.94
C VAL A 344 -11.04 -25.35 -30.18
N PRO A 345 -10.36 -25.94 -29.14
CA PRO A 345 -10.88 -26.40 -27.84
C PRO A 345 -10.00 -26.12 -26.58
N TYR A 346 -10.27 -26.83 -25.48
CA TYR A 346 -9.74 -26.57 -24.13
C TYR A 346 -8.46 -27.36 -23.77
N THR A 347 -7.34 -27.03 -24.41
CA THR A 347 -5.98 -27.45 -24.02
C THR A 347 -5.10 -26.20 -23.82
N ALA A 348 -4.61 -25.97 -22.59
CA ALA A 348 -4.03 -24.70 -22.09
C ALA A 348 -4.97 -23.47 -22.14
N CYS A 349 -5.84 -23.38 -23.15
CA CYS A 349 -6.98 -22.49 -23.29
C CYS A 349 -7.88 -22.46 -22.03
N GLY A 350 -7.96 -23.54 -21.25
CA GLY A 350 -8.64 -23.56 -19.94
C GLY A 350 -8.04 -22.68 -18.84
N ARG A 351 -6.77 -22.27 -18.98
CA ARG A 351 -6.14 -21.22 -18.16
C ARG A 351 -6.21 -19.87 -18.89
N CYS A 352 -6.06 -19.86 -20.22
CA CYS A 352 -6.17 -18.64 -21.03
C CYS A 352 -7.55 -17.97 -20.93
N LEU A 353 -8.67 -18.72 -21.00
CA LEU A 353 -10.02 -18.16 -20.82
C LEU A 353 -10.18 -17.58 -19.40
N ARG A 354 -9.80 -18.31 -18.35
CA ARG A 354 -9.96 -17.82 -16.97
C ARG A 354 -9.10 -16.60 -16.68
N LEU A 355 -7.87 -16.56 -17.22
CA LEU A 355 -7.02 -15.37 -17.19
C LEU A 355 -7.58 -14.23 -18.05
N SER A 356 -8.21 -14.53 -19.19
CA SER A 356 -8.88 -13.55 -20.06
C SER A 356 -10.16 -12.99 -19.42
N ILE A 357 -10.89 -13.80 -18.64
CA ILE A 357 -11.99 -13.35 -17.77
C ILE A 357 -11.44 -12.48 -16.63
N GLY A 358 -10.30 -12.84 -16.04
CA GLY A 358 -9.60 -12.01 -15.07
C GLY A 358 -9.17 -10.66 -15.65
N ILE A 359 -8.53 -10.65 -16.82
CA ILE A 359 -8.15 -9.44 -17.56
C ILE A 359 -9.38 -8.63 -17.97
N GLY A 360 -10.43 -9.27 -18.50
CA GLY A 360 -11.67 -8.62 -18.93
C GLY A 360 -12.45 -8.01 -17.76
N THR A 361 -12.45 -8.64 -16.59
CA THR A 361 -13.05 -8.07 -15.37
C THR A 361 -12.19 -6.94 -14.77
N VAL A 362 -10.86 -7.06 -14.77
CA VAL A 362 -9.95 -5.93 -14.45
C VAL A 362 -10.19 -4.74 -15.38
N LEU A 363 -10.28 -4.97 -16.69
CA LEU A 363 -10.57 -3.93 -17.69
C LEU A 363 -11.97 -3.33 -17.52
N PHE A 364 -12.99 -4.13 -17.20
CA PHE A 364 -14.33 -3.63 -16.87
C PHE A 364 -14.31 -2.69 -15.65
N TRP A 365 -13.59 -3.04 -14.59
CA TRP A 365 -13.46 -2.19 -13.40
C TRP A 365 -12.60 -0.93 -13.66
N ILE A 366 -11.62 -1.00 -14.56
CA ILE A 366 -10.90 0.19 -15.08
C ILE A 366 -11.85 1.10 -15.88
N LEU A 367 -12.70 0.54 -16.75
CA LEU A 367 -13.73 1.30 -17.47
C LEU A 367 -14.77 1.92 -16.52
N LEU A 368 -15.09 1.24 -15.40
CA LEU A 368 -15.97 1.76 -14.35
C LEU A 368 -15.34 2.96 -13.62
N ILE A 369 -14.02 2.93 -13.34
CA ILE A 369 -13.30 4.12 -12.85
C ILE A 369 -13.35 5.25 -13.88
N LEU A 370 -13.07 4.98 -15.16
CA LEU A 370 -13.12 6.01 -16.20
C LEU A 370 -14.53 6.63 -16.32
N ALA A 371 -15.59 5.83 -16.14
CA ALA A 371 -16.97 6.33 -16.07
C ALA A 371 -17.25 7.16 -14.80
N SER A 372 -16.65 6.83 -13.64
CA SER A 372 -16.81 7.63 -12.41
C SER A 372 -16.09 8.98 -12.50
N ILE A 373 -14.95 9.06 -13.20
CA ILE A 373 -14.31 10.35 -13.53
C ILE A 373 -15.24 11.21 -14.40
N VAL A 374 -15.86 10.63 -15.43
CA VAL A 374 -16.84 11.36 -16.27
C VAL A 374 -18.04 11.84 -15.44
N ALA A 375 -18.51 11.06 -14.47
CA ALA A 375 -19.53 11.51 -13.53
C ALA A 375 -19.07 12.67 -12.63
N ILE A 376 -17.80 12.67 -12.19
CA ILE A 376 -17.20 13.77 -11.40
C ILE A 376 -17.02 15.04 -12.24
N ILE A 377 -16.68 14.92 -13.53
CA ILE A 377 -16.64 16.06 -14.48
C ILE A 377 -18.04 16.65 -14.66
N VAL A 378 -19.07 15.81 -14.86
CA VAL A 378 -20.46 16.26 -14.92
C VAL A 378 -20.91 16.93 -13.62
N TYR A 379 -20.46 16.44 -12.46
CA TYR A 379 -20.67 17.10 -11.17
C TYR A 379 -19.95 18.47 -11.10
N ARG A 380 -18.67 18.57 -11.50
CA ARG A 380 -17.90 19.83 -11.49
C ARG A 380 -18.61 20.92 -12.30
N LEU A 381 -19.03 20.58 -13.51
CA LEU A 381 -19.84 21.45 -14.36
C LEU A 381 -21.13 21.87 -13.62
N ALA A 382 -21.98 20.92 -13.22
CA ALA A 382 -23.26 21.20 -12.56
C ALA A 382 -23.13 22.05 -11.28
N ALA A 383 -22.11 21.77 -10.46
CA ALA A 383 -21.80 22.51 -9.24
C ALA A 383 -21.37 23.95 -9.56
N PHE A 384 -20.60 24.19 -10.62
CA PHE A 384 -20.20 25.54 -11.02
C PHE A 384 -21.40 26.43 -11.39
N PHE A 385 -22.34 25.93 -12.20
CA PHE A 385 -23.58 26.67 -12.46
C PHE A 385 -24.35 26.95 -11.16
N ALA A 386 -24.45 25.96 -10.27
CA ALA A 386 -25.19 26.10 -9.01
C ALA A 386 -24.56 27.11 -8.03
N PHE A 387 -23.23 27.07 -7.82
CA PHE A 387 -22.53 28.03 -6.96
C PHE A 387 -22.55 29.44 -7.58
N SER A 388 -22.32 29.57 -8.89
CA SER A 388 -22.39 30.86 -9.62
C SER A 388 -23.77 31.50 -9.52
N ALA A 389 -24.84 30.71 -9.71
CA ALA A 389 -26.21 31.17 -9.55
C ALA A 389 -26.54 31.54 -8.10
N LYS A 390 -26.10 30.74 -7.12
CA LYS A 390 -26.42 30.97 -5.70
C LYS A 390 -25.68 32.17 -5.11
N LEU A 391 -24.40 32.41 -5.47
CA LEU A 391 -23.69 33.64 -5.10
C LEU A 391 -24.29 34.90 -5.76
N ARG A 392 -24.91 34.78 -6.94
CA ARG A 392 -25.68 35.88 -7.56
C ARG A 392 -27.06 36.12 -6.93
N ALA A 393 -27.69 35.07 -6.40
CA ALA A 393 -29.05 35.15 -5.87
C ALA A 393 -29.12 35.57 -4.38
N GLN A 394 -28.02 35.43 -3.63
CA GLN A 394 -27.97 35.72 -2.20
C GLN A 394 -27.09 36.94 -1.89
N ASP A 395 -27.71 38.13 -1.83
CA ASP A 395 -27.07 39.39 -1.45
C ASP A 395 -26.84 39.48 0.07
N MET A 396 -26.02 38.56 0.58
CA MET A 396 -25.80 38.32 2.01
C MET A 396 -24.82 39.32 2.63
N LYS A 397 -25.35 40.37 3.27
CA LYS A 397 -24.60 41.41 4.00
C LYS A 397 -23.84 40.94 5.25
N GLU A 398 -23.91 39.65 5.60
CA GLU A 398 -23.19 39.08 6.76
C GLU A 398 -21.90 38.32 6.38
N LEU A 399 -21.59 38.15 5.08
CA LEU A 399 -20.44 37.35 4.62
C LEU A 399 -19.38 38.16 3.82
N GLU A 400 -19.34 39.47 4.04
CA GLU A 400 -18.37 40.37 3.39
C GLU A 400 -16.89 39.95 3.56
N PRO A 401 -16.37 39.57 4.76
CA PRO A 401 -14.95 39.25 4.93
C PRO A 401 -14.49 37.90 4.36
N LEU A 402 -15.40 37.10 3.77
CA LEU A 402 -15.08 35.82 3.12
C LEU A 402 -15.31 35.82 1.60
N LYS A 403 -16.01 36.84 1.08
CA LYS A 403 -16.40 36.95 -0.34
C LYS A 403 -15.20 37.15 -1.27
N GLU A 404 -14.10 37.70 -0.74
CA GLU A 404 -12.83 37.93 -1.46
C GLU A 404 -11.96 36.67 -1.57
N TYR A 405 -12.11 35.70 -0.64
CA TYR A 405 -11.26 34.50 -0.59
C TYR A 405 -11.91 33.24 -1.22
N VAL A 406 -13.23 33.23 -1.40
CA VAL A 406 -13.98 32.05 -1.86
C VAL A 406 -14.61 32.29 -3.24
N THR A 407 -13.84 32.10 -4.30
CA THR A 407 -14.38 32.10 -5.67
C THR A 407 -15.25 30.85 -5.92
N PRO A 408 -16.28 30.91 -6.80
CA PRO A 408 -17.06 29.73 -7.17
C PRO A 408 -16.21 28.56 -7.71
N GLN A 409 -15.10 28.86 -8.38
CA GLN A 409 -14.19 27.87 -8.97
C GLN A 409 -13.35 27.16 -7.89
N MET A 410 -12.82 27.91 -6.91
CA MET A 410 -12.13 27.31 -5.77
C MET A 410 -13.09 26.43 -4.95
N ALA A 411 -14.33 26.90 -4.73
CA ALA A 411 -15.36 26.13 -4.04
C ALA A 411 -15.69 24.82 -4.76
N THR A 412 -15.94 24.84 -6.07
CA THR A 412 -16.28 23.62 -6.84
C THR A 412 -15.10 22.66 -6.96
N SER A 413 -13.88 23.18 -7.08
CA SER A 413 -12.65 22.37 -7.12
C SER A 413 -12.47 21.60 -5.81
N VAL A 414 -12.64 22.27 -4.65
CA VAL A 414 -12.55 21.63 -3.33
C VAL A 414 -13.68 20.62 -3.10
N THR A 415 -14.96 20.95 -3.38
CA THR A 415 -16.05 19.99 -3.18
C THR A 415 -15.94 18.77 -4.10
N ALA A 416 -15.51 18.97 -5.35
CA ALA A 416 -15.26 17.87 -6.28
C ALA A 416 -14.07 16.99 -5.85
N SER A 417 -13.00 17.59 -5.30
CA SER A 417 -11.87 16.84 -4.74
C SER A 417 -12.30 15.94 -3.57
N LEU A 418 -13.13 16.47 -2.66
CA LEU A 418 -13.67 15.72 -1.52
C LEU A 418 -14.62 14.59 -1.96
N ILE A 419 -15.51 14.84 -2.92
CA ILE A 419 -16.41 13.80 -3.47
C ILE A 419 -15.60 12.74 -4.22
N SER A 420 -14.60 13.15 -5.00
CA SER A 420 -13.69 12.22 -5.68
C SER A 420 -12.95 11.33 -4.69
N PHE A 421 -12.47 11.87 -3.57
CA PHE A 421 -11.84 11.09 -2.50
C PHE A 421 -12.79 10.04 -1.90
N VAL A 422 -14.04 10.42 -1.55
CA VAL A 422 -15.04 9.48 -1.01
C VAL A 422 -15.36 8.36 -2.01
N VAL A 423 -15.52 8.69 -3.30
CA VAL A 423 -15.77 7.70 -4.36
C VAL A 423 -14.60 6.74 -4.52
N ILE A 424 -13.36 7.24 -4.50
CA ILE A 424 -12.14 6.42 -4.58
C ILE A 424 -12.08 5.40 -3.43
N MET A 425 -12.37 5.82 -2.19
CA MET A 425 -12.35 4.94 -1.01
C MET A 425 -13.42 3.84 -1.05
N ILE A 426 -14.63 4.16 -1.53
CA ILE A 426 -15.71 3.17 -1.73
C ILE A 426 -15.30 2.17 -2.83
N LEU A 427 -14.81 2.65 -3.98
CA LEU A 427 -14.40 1.79 -5.09
C LEU A 427 -13.23 0.87 -4.73
N ASN A 428 -12.26 1.34 -3.94
CA ASN A 428 -11.17 0.50 -3.41
C ASN A 428 -11.71 -0.65 -2.54
N THR A 429 -12.63 -0.36 -1.62
CA THR A 429 -13.22 -1.34 -0.69
C THR A 429 -14.02 -2.41 -1.44
N LEU A 430 -14.74 -2.02 -2.50
CA LEU A 430 -15.47 -2.97 -3.36
C LEU A 430 -14.52 -3.81 -4.21
N TYR A 431 -13.51 -3.18 -4.84
CA TYR A 431 -12.60 -3.89 -5.73
C TYR A 431 -11.68 -4.86 -5.00
N GLU A 432 -11.29 -4.61 -3.74
CA GLU A 432 -10.54 -5.57 -2.92
C GLU A 432 -11.24 -6.95 -2.89
N ARG A 433 -12.56 -6.95 -2.63
CA ARG A 433 -13.38 -8.18 -2.60
C ARG A 433 -13.41 -8.87 -3.96
N VAL A 434 -13.50 -8.09 -5.04
CA VAL A 434 -13.52 -8.60 -6.42
C VAL A 434 -12.15 -9.15 -6.84
N ALA A 435 -11.04 -8.51 -6.47
CA ALA A 435 -9.69 -8.91 -6.83
C ALA A 435 -9.30 -10.25 -6.17
N ILE A 436 -9.69 -10.45 -4.91
CA ILE A 436 -9.57 -11.73 -4.20
C ILE A 436 -10.40 -12.79 -4.94
N TRP A 437 -11.69 -12.54 -5.18
CA TRP A 437 -12.58 -13.47 -5.88
C TRP A 437 -12.09 -13.87 -7.29
N ILE A 438 -11.58 -12.92 -8.08
CA ILE A 438 -10.96 -13.18 -9.39
C ILE A 438 -9.73 -14.09 -9.24
N THR A 439 -8.87 -13.82 -8.25
CA THR A 439 -7.60 -14.57 -8.11
C THR A 439 -7.82 -15.95 -7.49
N ASP A 440 -8.87 -16.13 -6.68
CA ASP A 440 -9.37 -17.44 -6.26
C ASP A 440 -9.90 -18.23 -7.48
N PHE A 441 -10.66 -17.59 -8.38
CA PHE A 441 -11.20 -18.18 -9.61
C PHE A 441 -10.10 -18.58 -10.64
N GLU A 442 -8.97 -17.87 -10.66
CA GLU A 442 -7.80 -18.22 -11.48
C GLU A 442 -7.13 -19.54 -11.06
N LEU A 443 -7.33 -19.99 -9.80
CA LEU A 443 -6.72 -21.19 -9.21
C LEU A 443 -5.20 -21.31 -9.47
N PRO A 444 -4.38 -20.34 -9.02
CA PRO A 444 -2.92 -20.40 -9.15
C PRO A 444 -2.32 -21.58 -8.37
N ARG A 445 -1.20 -22.11 -8.86
CA ARG A 445 -0.59 -23.37 -8.35
C ARG A 445 0.17 -23.20 -7.03
N THR A 446 0.71 -22.01 -6.76
CA THR A 446 1.49 -21.73 -5.54
C THR A 446 1.00 -20.46 -4.85
N ARG A 447 1.31 -20.32 -3.55
CA ARG A 447 1.02 -19.08 -2.79
C ARG A 447 1.77 -17.87 -3.38
N THR A 448 2.99 -18.07 -3.88
CA THR A 448 3.78 -17.01 -4.52
C THR A 448 3.14 -16.57 -5.84
N ASP A 449 2.61 -17.49 -6.65
CA ASP A 449 1.84 -17.14 -7.86
C ASP A 449 0.56 -16.37 -7.52
N TYR A 450 -0.13 -16.77 -6.44
CA TYR A 450 -1.32 -16.07 -5.94
C TYR A 450 -0.99 -14.65 -5.49
N GLU A 451 -0.01 -14.48 -4.60
CA GLU A 451 0.42 -13.18 -4.08
C GLU A 451 0.90 -12.28 -5.23
N ASN A 452 1.69 -12.78 -6.18
CA ASN A 452 2.12 -12.01 -7.36
C ASN A 452 0.95 -11.63 -8.30
N SER A 453 0.04 -12.56 -8.61
CA SER A 453 -1.10 -12.30 -9.49
C SER A 453 -2.09 -11.30 -8.87
N LEU A 454 -2.33 -11.40 -7.57
CA LEU A 454 -3.17 -10.45 -6.84
C LEU A 454 -2.50 -9.07 -6.72
N THR A 455 -1.18 -9.04 -6.46
CA THR A 455 -0.38 -7.81 -6.41
C THR A 455 -0.54 -6.99 -7.69
N LEU A 456 -0.37 -7.63 -8.85
CA LEU A 456 -0.47 -6.93 -10.13
C LEU A 456 -1.88 -6.35 -10.37
N LYS A 457 -2.95 -7.12 -10.10
CA LYS A 457 -4.33 -6.65 -10.28
C LYS A 457 -4.68 -5.48 -9.36
N MET A 458 -4.41 -5.63 -8.06
CA MET A 458 -4.72 -4.60 -7.06
C MET A 458 -3.88 -3.34 -7.27
N PHE A 459 -2.60 -3.47 -7.63
CA PHE A 459 -1.78 -2.34 -8.02
C PHE A 459 -2.33 -1.63 -9.27
N LEU A 460 -2.63 -2.35 -10.36
CA LEU A 460 -3.15 -1.73 -11.59
C LEU A 460 -4.48 -1.00 -11.36
N PHE A 461 -5.40 -1.60 -10.60
CA PHE A 461 -6.65 -0.94 -10.24
C PHE A 461 -6.42 0.31 -9.38
N GLN A 462 -5.64 0.22 -8.30
CA GLN A 462 -5.41 1.37 -7.43
C GLN A 462 -4.62 2.48 -8.12
N PHE A 463 -3.66 2.13 -8.99
CA PHE A 463 -2.94 3.09 -9.83
C PHE A 463 -3.92 3.91 -10.68
N VAL A 464 -4.87 3.25 -11.36
CA VAL A 464 -5.89 3.97 -12.13
C VAL A 464 -6.83 4.75 -11.19
N ASN A 465 -7.34 4.15 -10.12
CA ASN A 465 -8.32 4.79 -9.22
C ASN A 465 -7.77 6.06 -8.55
N TYR A 466 -6.51 6.04 -8.08
CA TYR A 466 -5.89 7.20 -7.42
C TYR A 466 -5.38 8.25 -8.41
N TYR A 467 -4.66 7.87 -9.48
CA TYR A 467 -3.94 8.86 -10.31
C TYR A 467 -4.74 9.38 -11.52
N SER A 468 -5.78 8.67 -11.98
CA SER A 468 -6.52 9.04 -13.20
C SER A 468 -7.15 10.44 -13.13
N SER A 469 -7.69 10.84 -11.98
CA SER A 469 -8.22 12.20 -11.78
C SER A 469 -7.13 13.27 -11.89
N CYS A 470 -5.92 12.98 -11.41
CA CYS A 470 -4.77 13.87 -11.49
C CYS A 470 -4.20 13.94 -12.93
N PHE A 471 -4.12 12.80 -13.63
CA PHE A 471 -3.75 12.76 -15.05
C PHE A 471 -4.75 13.50 -15.95
N TYR A 472 -6.06 13.43 -15.65
CA TYR A 472 -7.08 14.21 -16.37
C TYR A 472 -6.85 15.72 -16.25
N ILE A 473 -6.67 16.22 -15.01
CA ILE A 473 -6.41 17.64 -14.74
C ILE A 473 -5.06 18.09 -15.36
N ALA A 474 -4.04 17.24 -15.34
CA ALA A 474 -2.73 17.56 -15.89
C ALA A 474 -2.70 17.65 -17.43
N PHE A 475 -3.34 16.70 -18.12
CA PHE A 475 -3.10 16.47 -19.56
C PHE A 475 -4.33 16.60 -20.47
N ALA A 476 -5.56 16.49 -19.94
CA ALA A 476 -6.79 16.52 -20.76
C ALA A 476 -7.61 17.81 -20.57
N LYS A 477 -7.72 18.31 -19.34
CA LYS A 477 -8.47 19.54 -19.04
C LYS A 477 -7.86 20.75 -19.77
N GLY A 478 -8.72 21.60 -20.35
CA GLY A 478 -8.33 22.81 -21.06
C GLY A 478 -7.57 22.63 -22.38
N LYS A 479 -7.25 21.38 -22.81
CA LYS A 479 -6.44 21.14 -24.03
C LYS A 479 -7.25 20.87 -25.30
N ALA A 480 -8.51 20.44 -25.16
CA ALA A 480 -9.36 20.04 -26.29
C ALA A 480 -10.67 20.85 -26.33
N VAL A 481 -10.59 22.19 -26.24
CA VAL A 481 -11.77 23.08 -26.11
C VAL A 481 -12.10 23.84 -27.40
N GLY A 482 -11.22 23.87 -28.40
CA GLY A 482 -11.41 24.66 -29.62
C GLY A 482 -11.16 26.15 -29.42
N TYR A 483 -11.75 27.00 -30.26
CA TYR A 483 -11.71 28.46 -30.15
C TYR A 483 -13.13 29.02 -29.97
N PRO A 484 -13.33 30.26 -29.49
CA PRO A 484 -14.65 30.72 -29.03
C PRO A 484 -15.78 30.64 -30.08
N GLY A 485 -15.46 30.78 -31.38
CA GLY A 485 -16.42 30.68 -32.49
C GLY A 485 -16.85 29.25 -32.84
N ASP A 486 -15.99 28.25 -32.61
CA ASP A 486 -16.31 26.82 -32.77
C ASP A 486 -15.67 26.00 -31.62
N PRO A 487 -16.30 25.99 -30.42
CA PRO A 487 -15.79 25.27 -29.27
C PRO A 487 -16.11 23.78 -29.38
N VAL A 488 -15.17 22.93 -28.98
CA VAL A 488 -15.29 21.47 -29.06
C VAL A 488 -16.30 20.96 -28.04
N TYR A 489 -17.42 20.43 -28.52
CA TYR A 489 -18.49 19.85 -27.71
C TYR A 489 -18.30 18.35 -27.49
N LEU A 490 -18.12 17.94 -26.22
CA LEU A 490 -18.17 16.54 -25.83
C LEU A 490 -19.55 15.96 -26.11
N LEU A 491 -19.58 14.83 -26.82
CA LEU A 491 -20.80 14.17 -27.31
C LEU A 491 -21.75 15.12 -28.08
N GLY A 492 -21.20 16.18 -28.69
CA GLY A 492 -21.96 17.19 -29.43
C GLY A 492 -22.92 18.03 -28.57
N LYS A 493 -22.77 18.03 -27.22
CA LYS A 493 -23.79 18.61 -26.33
C LYS A 493 -23.29 19.31 -25.07
N TYR A 494 -22.09 19.00 -24.59
CA TYR A 494 -21.50 19.65 -23.41
C TYR A 494 -20.17 20.30 -23.80
N ARG A 495 -19.95 21.56 -23.43
CA ARG A 495 -18.67 22.26 -23.62
C ARG A 495 -17.62 21.62 -22.69
N ASN A 496 -16.41 21.38 -23.19
CA ASN A 496 -15.32 20.80 -22.40
C ASN A 496 -14.87 21.72 -21.25
N GLU A 497 -14.30 21.16 -20.17
CA GLU A 497 -13.74 21.93 -19.06
C GLU A 497 -12.54 22.78 -19.52
N GLU A 498 -12.59 24.08 -19.21
CA GLU A 498 -11.51 25.06 -19.43
C GLU A 498 -10.59 25.15 -18.19
N CYS A 499 -9.34 25.58 -18.39
CA CYS A 499 -8.44 25.96 -17.29
C CYS A 499 -8.57 27.46 -16.99
N ASP A 500 -8.25 27.85 -15.75
CA ASP A 500 -8.03 29.27 -15.41
C ASP A 500 -6.88 29.90 -16.23
N PRO A 501 -6.85 31.24 -16.38
CA PRO A 501 -5.76 31.95 -17.09
C PRO A 501 -4.36 31.71 -16.49
N GLY A 502 -4.27 31.34 -15.20
CA GLY A 502 -3.02 30.92 -14.54
C GLY A 502 -2.62 29.45 -14.76
N GLY A 503 -3.43 28.68 -15.51
CA GLY A 503 -3.23 27.26 -15.78
C GLY A 503 -3.80 26.32 -14.70
N CYS A 504 -4.13 25.09 -15.08
CA CYS A 504 -4.69 24.05 -14.19
C CYS A 504 -3.72 23.52 -13.11
N LEU A 505 -2.51 24.08 -12.97
CA LEU A 505 -1.48 23.57 -12.04
C LEU A 505 -1.89 23.72 -10.56
N ILE A 506 -2.64 24.76 -10.21
CA ILE A 506 -3.13 24.99 -8.85
C ILE A 506 -4.25 23.97 -8.51
N GLU A 507 -5.18 23.72 -9.43
CA GLU A 507 -6.21 22.66 -9.26
C GLU A 507 -5.58 21.27 -9.10
N LEU A 508 -4.53 20.97 -9.89
CA LEU A 508 -3.79 19.71 -9.74
C LEU A 508 -3.15 19.61 -8.35
N THR A 509 -2.61 20.71 -7.85
CA THR A 509 -1.96 20.78 -6.53
C THR A 509 -2.95 20.62 -5.37
N THR A 510 -4.15 21.23 -5.46
CA THR A 510 -5.20 21.04 -4.44
C THR A 510 -5.79 19.62 -4.48
N GLN A 511 -6.07 19.08 -5.67
CA GLN A 511 -6.52 17.69 -5.87
C GLN A 511 -5.52 16.69 -5.27
N LEU A 512 -4.22 16.84 -5.58
CA LEU A 512 -3.14 15.99 -5.03
C LEU A 512 -3.04 16.12 -3.51
N SER A 513 -3.08 17.34 -2.97
CA SER A 513 -2.99 17.57 -1.52
C SER A 513 -4.16 16.94 -0.76
N ILE A 514 -5.38 17.06 -1.29
CA ILE A 514 -6.60 16.50 -0.69
C ILE A 514 -6.58 14.96 -0.76
N ILE A 515 -6.22 14.37 -1.90
CA ILE A 515 -6.17 12.90 -2.03
C ILE A 515 -5.04 12.31 -1.20
N MET A 516 -3.83 12.87 -1.26
CA MET A 516 -2.65 12.35 -0.56
C MET A 516 -2.78 12.52 0.97
N GLY A 517 -3.14 13.72 1.44
CA GLY A 517 -3.34 14.00 2.86
C GLY A 517 -4.59 13.30 3.42
N GLY A 518 -5.69 13.29 2.66
CA GLY A 518 -6.92 12.59 3.03
C GLY A 518 -6.73 11.08 3.17
N LYS A 519 -6.00 10.45 2.22
CA LYS A 519 -5.64 9.02 2.29
C LYS A 519 -4.79 8.72 3.53
N ALA A 520 -3.71 9.49 3.71
CA ALA A 520 -2.79 9.33 4.85
C ALA A 520 -3.53 9.37 6.20
N ILE A 521 -4.38 10.38 6.40
CA ILE A 521 -5.18 10.56 7.62
C ILE A 521 -6.22 9.45 7.78
N TRP A 522 -6.98 9.13 6.73
CA TRP A 522 -8.00 8.08 6.79
C TRP A 522 -7.39 6.71 7.12
N ASN A 523 -6.29 6.37 6.45
CA ASN A 523 -5.66 5.08 6.62
C ASN A 523 -5.06 4.96 8.03
N ASN A 524 -4.34 5.97 8.53
CA ASN A 524 -3.85 5.99 9.92
C ASN A 524 -4.98 5.89 10.98
N ILE A 525 -6.17 6.45 10.71
CA ILE A 525 -7.34 6.26 11.58
C ILE A 525 -7.86 4.82 11.50
N GLN A 526 -8.03 4.28 10.30
CA GLN A 526 -8.53 2.92 10.06
C GLN A 526 -7.61 1.84 10.65
N GLU A 527 -6.31 2.03 10.47
CA GLU A 527 -5.18 1.26 11.00
C GLU A 527 -5.23 1.07 12.52
N VAL A 528 -5.40 2.18 13.26
CA VAL A 528 -5.43 2.15 14.73
C VAL A 528 -6.79 1.65 15.23
N LEU A 529 -7.88 2.16 14.64
CA LEU A 529 -9.22 2.02 15.18
C LEU A 529 -9.84 0.64 14.89
N LEU A 530 -9.70 0.07 13.68
CA LEU A 530 -10.31 -1.22 13.35
C LEU A 530 -9.82 -2.39 14.22
N PRO A 531 -8.51 -2.66 14.38
CA PRO A 531 -8.06 -3.78 15.21
C PRO A 531 -8.32 -3.53 16.69
N TRP A 532 -8.21 -2.29 17.17
CA TRP A 532 -8.53 -1.93 18.55
C TRP A 532 -10.02 -2.14 18.87
N VAL A 533 -10.94 -1.67 18.03
CA VAL A 533 -12.38 -1.89 18.19
C VAL A 533 -12.73 -3.37 18.12
N LYS A 534 -12.16 -4.14 17.18
CA LYS A 534 -12.37 -5.61 17.11
C LYS A 534 -11.92 -6.31 18.39
N ASN A 535 -10.74 -5.96 18.91
CA ASN A 535 -10.23 -6.52 20.17
C ASN A 535 -11.05 -6.05 21.39
N LEU A 536 -11.59 -4.83 21.39
CA LEU A 536 -12.47 -4.31 22.44
C LEU A 536 -13.84 -5.03 22.46
N ILE A 537 -14.45 -5.23 21.28
CA ILE A 537 -15.69 -6.00 21.12
C ILE A 537 -15.47 -7.45 21.59
N LEU A 538 -14.41 -8.11 21.11
CA LEU A 538 -14.11 -9.49 21.48
C LEU A 538 -13.92 -9.65 23.01
N ARG A 539 -13.26 -8.69 23.67
CA ARG A 539 -13.13 -8.65 25.14
C ARG A 539 -14.44 -8.41 25.88
N HIS A 540 -15.41 -7.70 25.27
CA HIS A 540 -16.74 -7.53 25.84
C HIS A 540 -17.60 -8.79 25.69
N CYS A 541 -17.52 -9.47 24.55
CA CYS A 541 -18.26 -10.71 24.29
C CYS A 541 -17.72 -11.92 25.07
N THR A 542 -16.40 -11.99 25.31
CA THR A 542 -15.73 -13.12 25.99
C THR A 542 -15.48 -12.87 27.48
N ARG A 543 -16.38 -12.10 28.12
CA ARG A 543 -16.27 -11.65 29.51
C ARG A 543 -16.85 -12.67 30.50
N GLY A 544 -16.09 -13.74 30.74
CA GLY A 544 -16.33 -14.68 31.83
C GLY A 544 -16.15 -14.06 33.24
N PRO A 545 -16.35 -14.86 34.31
CA PRO A 545 -16.17 -14.41 35.69
C PRO A 545 -14.75 -13.89 35.96
N SER A 546 -14.65 -12.75 36.63
CA SER A 546 -13.49 -11.84 36.60
C SER A 546 -12.28 -12.27 37.45
N GLU A 547 -12.22 -13.53 37.89
CA GLU A 547 -11.40 -13.97 39.02
C GLU A 547 -10.31 -15.01 38.65
N LYS A 548 -10.46 -15.70 37.50
CA LYS A 548 -9.49 -16.71 37.06
C LYS A 548 -8.26 -16.11 36.38
N VAL A 549 -7.09 -16.71 36.60
CA VAL A 549 -5.82 -16.35 35.93
C VAL A 549 -5.82 -16.87 34.49
N ILE A 550 -5.38 -16.04 33.52
CA ILE A 550 -5.43 -16.37 32.08
C ILE A 550 -4.01 -16.62 31.51
N PRO A 551 -3.72 -17.82 30.95
CA PRO A 551 -2.40 -18.18 30.44
C PRO A 551 -2.00 -17.50 29.12
N ARG A 552 -0.69 -17.50 28.78
CA ARG A 552 -0.12 -16.95 27.53
C ARG A 552 -0.96 -17.27 26.28
N TRP A 553 -1.35 -18.53 26.12
CA TRP A 553 -2.01 -19.02 24.92
C TRP A 553 -3.41 -18.48 24.75
N GLU A 554 -4.18 -18.39 25.84
CA GLU A 554 -5.52 -17.81 25.82
C GLU A 554 -5.47 -16.28 25.71
N GLN A 555 -4.47 -15.62 26.29
CA GLN A 555 -4.19 -14.20 26.06
C GLN A 555 -3.93 -13.91 24.57
N ASP A 556 -3.07 -14.69 23.90
CA ASP A 556 -2.74 -14.49 22.49
C ASP A 556 -3.85 -14.97 21.55
N TYR A 557 -4.63 -16.01 21.90
CA TYR A 557 -5.85 -16.39 21.15
C TYR A 557 -6.85 -15.24 21.05
N ARG A 558 -6.91 -14.37 22.07
CA ARG A 558 -7.78 -13.18 22.12
C ARG A 558 -7.26 -11.99 21.29
N LEU A 559 -6.13 -12.12 20.59
CA LEU A 559 -5.64 -11.14 19.59
C LEU A 559 -6.12 -11.48 18.17
N GLN A 560 -6.13 -10.49 17.28
CA GLN A 560 -6.50 -10.71 15.88
C GLN A 560 -5.48 -11.63 15.18
N SER A 561 -5.93 -12.54 14.32
CA SER A 561 -5.07 -13.17 13.31
C SER A 561 -4.71 -12.17 12.21
N LEU A 562 -3.46 -12.15 11.75
CA LEU A 562 -3.11 -11.42 10.52
C LEU A 562 -3.83 -12.03 9.30
N SER A 563 -4.13 -11.22 8.29
CA SER A 563 -4.70 -11.70 7.02
C SER A 563 -3.78 -12.71 6.33
N LYS A 564 -4.35 -13.63 5.53
CA LYS A 564 -3.58 -14.60 4.72
C LYS A 564 -2.57 -13.92 3.77
N LEU A 565 -2.86 -12.68 3.37
CA LEU A 565 -2.01 -11.86 2.50
C LEU A 565 -0.82 -11.21 3.25
N GLY A 566 -0.78 -11.28 4.59
CA GLY A 566 0.29 -10.71 5.40
C GLY A 566 0.48 -9.21 5.20
N LEU A 567 1.73 -8.80 4.98
CA LEU A 567 2.16 -7.40 4.78
C LEU A 567 1.76 -6.79 3.42
N PHE A 568 0.92 -7.46 2.63
CA PHE A 568 0.57 -7.04 1.28
C PHE A 568 0.02 -5.60 1.20
N TYR A 569 -0.92 -5.27 2.09
CA TYR A 569 -1.58 -3.95 2.11
C TYR A 569 -0.61 -2.83 2.51
N GLU A 570 0.29 -3.11 3.46
CA GLU A 570 1.29 -2.15 3.98
C GLU A 570 2.30 -1.75 2.87
N TYR A 571 2.73 -2.70 2.03
CA TYR A 571 3.52 -2.37 0.84
C TYR A 571 2.71 -1.60 -0.21
N LEU A 572 1.45 -1.99 -0.46
CA LEU A 572 0.58 -1.32 -1.44
C LEU A 572 0.34 0.16 -1.06
N GLU A 573 0.09 0.41 0.23
CA GLU A 573 -0.03 1.74 0.85
C GLU A 573 1.16 2.65 0.46
N MET A 574 2.36 2.17 0.76
CA MET A 574 3.62 2.90 0.58
C MET A 574 4.05 3.02 -0.89
N VAL A 575 3.73 2.04 -1.73
CA VAL A 575 3.98 2.08 -3.19
C VAL A 575 3.06 3.10 -3.88
N ILE A 576 1.80 3.23 -3.43
CA ILE A 576 0.91 4.31 -3.89
C ILE A 576 1.39 5.68 -3.36
N GLN A 577 1.89 5.77 -2.12
CA GLN A 577 2.50 7.01 -1.64
C GLN A 577 3.74 7.40 -2.47
N PHE A 578 4.61 6.45 -2.82
CA PHE A 578 5.78 6.68 -3.67
C PHE A 578 5.37 7.25 -5.03
N GLY A 579 4.33 6.70 -5.68
CA GLY A 579 3.82 7.21 -6.95
C GLY A 579 3.30 8.65 -6.87
N PHE A 580 2.58 9.03 -5.80
CA PHE A 580 2.21 10.44 -5.58
C PHE A 580 3.44 11.35 -5.48
N VAL A 581 4.47 10.93 -4.74
CA VAL A 581 5.70 11.70 -4.55
C VAL A 581 6.52 11.82 -5.84
N THR A 582 6.58 10.79 -6.69
CA THR A 582 7.45 10.81 -7.88
C THR A 582 6.75 11.29 -9.15
N LEU A 583 5.49 10.92 -9.40
CA LEU A 583 4.82 11.21 -10.68
C LEU A 583 4.49 12.70 -10.85
N PHE A 584 4.26 13.41 -9.74
CA PHE A 584 3.72 14.78 -9.74
C PHE A 584 4.61 15.79 -8.98
N VAL A 585 5.89 15.48 -8.74
CA VAL A 585 6.80 16.39 -7.99
C VAL A 585 6.97 17.75 -8.67
N ALA A 586 6.86 17.81 -10.00
CA ALA A 586 6.95 19.05 -10.78
C ALA A 586 5.77 20.01 -10.55
N SER A 587 4.60 19.56 -10.08
CA SER A 587 3.50 20.44 -9.68
C SER A 587 3.52 20.78 -8.19
N PHE A 588 3.91 19.82 -7.32
CA PHE A 588 3.86 20.00 -5.87
C PHE A 588 5.18 19.65 -5.15
N PRO A 589 6.13 20.60 -5.04
CA PRO A 589 7.43 20.39 -4.39
C PRO A 589 7.39 20.00 -2.90
N LEU A 590 6.25 20.20 -2.22
CA LEU A 590 6.06 19.80 -0.81
C LEU A 590 5.53 18.36 -0.64
N ALA A 591 5.23 17.62 -1.72
CA ALA A 591 4.81 16.22 -1.65
C ALA A 591 5.78 15.33 -0.82
N PRO A 592 7.12 15.46 -0.95
CA PRO A 592 8.05 14.68 -0.11
C PRO A 592 7.99 15.04 1.38
N VAL A 593 7.57 16.27 1.73
CA VAL A 593 7.40 16.71 3.12
C VAL A 593 6.18 16.04 3.74
N LEU A 594 5.04 16.01 3.04
CA LEU A 594 3.84 15.30 3.51
C LEU A 594 4.08 13.79 3.63
N ALA A 595 4.79 13.19 2.65
CA ALA A 595 5.19 11.79 2.68
C ALA A 595 6.13 11.47 3.86
N LEU A 596 7.10 12.34 4.16
CA LEU A 596 8.00 12.19 5.30
C LEU A 596 7.22 12.21 6.62
N VAL A 597 6.29 13.16 6.78
CA VAL A 597 5.43 13.24 7.97
C VAL A 597 4.57 11.99 8.11
N ASN A 598 3.97 11.48 7.03
CA ASN A 598 3.19 10.24 7.08
C ASN A 598 4.06 9.06 7.54
N ASN A 599 5.20 8.81 6.88
CA ASN A 599 6.10 7.71 7.22
C ASN A 599 6.57 7.72 8.69
N LEU A 600 6.78 8.89 9.29
CA LEU A 600 7.19 9.02 10.68
C LEU A 600 6.12 8.55 11.67
N PHE A 601 4.84 8.69 11.32
CA PHE A 601 3.73 8.06 12.05
C PHE A 601 3.57 6.59 11.66
N GLU A 602 3.58 6.27 10.36
CA GLU A 602 3.36 4.93 9.79
C GLU A 602 4.27 3.88 10.45
N ILE A 603 5.59 4.15 10.54
CA ILE A 603 6.58 3.27 11.18
C ILE A 603 6.18 2.89 12.62
N ARG A 604 5.48 3.78 13.34
CA ARG A 604 5.04 3.56 14.72
C ARG A 604 3.67 2.91 14.80
N VAL A 605 2.75 3.29 13.91
CA VAL A 605 1.43 2.66 13.81
C VAL A 605 1.59 1.19 13.43
N ASP A 606 2.39 0.86 12.42
CA ASP A 606 2.75 -0.52 12.03
C ASP A 606 3.40 -1.30 13.18
N ALA A 607 4.43 -0.73 13.80
CA ALA A 607 5.13 -1.36 14.91
C ALA A 607 4.18 -1.63 16.08
N TRP A 608 3.30 -0.68 16.42
CA TRP A 608 2.30 -0.81 17.48
C TRP A 608 1.22 -1.84 17.14
N LYS A 609 0.71 -1.82 15.91
CA LYS A 609 -0.28 -2.75 15.33
C LYS A 609 0.20 -4.20 15.45
N ILE A 610 1.42 -4.47 14.99
CA ILE A 610 2.06 -5.80 14.99
C ILE A 610 2.57 -6.23 16.38
N THR A 611 2.91 -5.30 17.27
CA THR A 611 3.35 -5.63 18.65
C THR A 611 2.18 -5.89 19.61
N THR A 612 1.05 -5.19 19.44
CA THR A 612 -0.01 -5.14 20.47
C THR A 612 -1.37 -5.70 20.07
N GLN A 613 -1.77 -5.65 18.79
CA GLN A 613 -3.15 -6.00 18.37
C GLN A 613 -3.27 -7.34 17.64
N PHE A 614 -2.22 -7.75 16.93
CA PHE A 614 -2.15 -9.03 16.21
C PHE A 614 -1.46 -10.13 17.02
N ARG A 615 -1.82 -11.38 16.73
CA ARG A 615 -1.08 -12.60 17.12
C ARG A 615 0.30 -12.61 16.48
N ARG A 616 1.25 -13.32 17.11
CA ARG A 616 2.60 -13.50 16.56
C ARG A 616 2.53 -14.20 15.21
N ILE A 617 3.20 -13.60 14.24
CA ILE A 617 3.23 -14.05 12.85
C ILE A 617 4.27 -15.17 12.73
N VAL A 618 4.01 -16.18 11.90
CA VAL A 618 4.99 -17.23 11.61
C VAL A 618 6.18 -16.61 10.85
N PRO A 619 7.43 -16.77 11.33
CA PRO A 619 8.60 -16.17 10.68
C PRO A 619 8.85 -16.75 9.28
N GLU A 620 8.67 -15.92 8.25
CA GLU A 620 8.96 -16.27 6.85
C GLU A 620 10.30 -15.68 6.40
N LYS A 621 11.07 -16.44 5.61
CA LYS A 621 12.28 -15.93 4.93
C LYS A 621 11.90 -15.14 3.69
N ALA A 622 12.52 -13.97 3.52
CA ALA A 622 12.55 -13.21 2.29
C ALA A 622 13.97 -12.66 2.06
N GLN A 623 14.40 -12.58 0.80
CA GLN A 623 15.68 -11.96 0.39
C GLN A 623 15.48 -10.54 -0.15
N ASP A 624 14.26 -10.25 -0.63
CA ASP A 624 13.85 -9.04 -1.35
C ASP A 624 12.39 -8.71 -1.02
N ILE A 625 11.91 -7.55 -1.49
CA ILE A 625 10.51 -7.12 -1.32
C ILE A 625 9.54 -7.75 -2.34
N GLY A 626 10.01 -8.66 -3.20
CA GLY A 626 9.20 -9.35 -4.19
C GLY A 626 8.71 -8.44 -5.32
N ALA A 627 7.48 -8.68 -5.79
CA ALA A 627 6.85 -8.00 -6.93
C ALA A 627 6.79 -6.47 -6.80
N TRP A 628 6.92 -5.91 -5.60
CA TRP A 628 6.99 -4.46 -5.39
C TRP A 628 8.23 -3.81 -5.99
N GLN A 629 9.37 -4.51 -6.08
CA GLN A 629 10.59 -3.96 -6.65
C GLN A 629 10.47 -3.58 -8.15
N PRO A 630 10.00 -4.47 -9.06
CA PRO A 630 9.76 -4.07 -10.45
C PRO A 630 8.62 -3.06 -10.60
N ILE A 631 7.61 -3.07 -9.71
CA ILE A 631 6.55 -2.03 -9.70
C ILE A 631 7.13 -0.64 -9.41
N LEU A 632 7.95 -0.50 -8.37
CA LEU A 632 8.64 0.76 -8.04
C LEU A 632 9.56 1.22 -9.18
N GLN A 633 10.24 0.30 -9.88
CA GLN A 633 11.04 0.64 -11.06
C GLN A 633 10.16 1.14 -12.23
N GLY A 634 9.00 0.53 -12.46
CA GLY A 634 8.03 0.97 -13.47
C GLY A 634 7.49 2.38 -13.18
N ILE A 635 7.11 2.66 -11.92
CA ILE A 635 6.68 3.99 -11.48
C ILE A 635 7.81 5.02 -11.68
N ALA A 636 9.05 4.68 -11.33
CA ALA A 636 10.19 5.58 -11.47
C ALA A 636 10.52 5.92 -12.94
N ILE A 637 10.35 4.97 -13.88
CA ILE A 637 10.49 5.22 -15.32
C ILE A 637 9.36 6.12 -15.82
N LEU A 638 8.11 5.82 -15.44
CA LEU A 638 6.95 6.62 -15.83
C LEU A 638 7.03 8.06 -15.30
N ALA A 639 7.56 8.25 -14.10
CA ALA A 639 7.74 9.56 -13.48
C ALA A 639 8.64 10.51 -14.30
N VAL A 640 9.65 10.01 -15.01
CA VAL A 640 10.49 10.86 -15.89
C VAL A 640 9.63 11.46 -17.00
N ALA A 641 8.86 10.62 -17.71
CA ALA A 641 7.96 11.08 -18.77
C ALA A 641 6.84 11.98 -18.22
N THR A 642 6.24 11.61 -17.08
CA THR A 642 5.14 12.38 -16.48
C THR A 642 5.58 13.79 -16.06
N ASN A 643 6.71 13.94 -15.35
CA ASN A 643 7.19 15.27 -14.95
C ASN A 643 7.62 16.11 -16.17
N ALA A 644 8.23 15.51 -17.20
CA ALA A 644 8.56 16.22 -18.44
C ALA A 644 7.30 16.75 -19.14
N MET A 645 6.22 15.95 -19.21
CA MET A 645 4.92 16.39 -19.75
C MET A 645 4.23 17.44 -18.89
N ILE A 646 4.32 17.36 -17.56
CA ILE A 646 3.77 18.39 -16.65
C ILE A 646 4.48 19.72 -16.89
N ILE A 647 5.81 19.74 -17.00
CA ILE A 647 6.58 20.96 -17.25
C ILE A 647 6.27 21.52 -18.65
N ALA A 648 6.22 20.68 -19.68
CA ALA A 648 6.03 21.12 -21.06
C ALA A 648 4.59 21.53 -21.42
N PHE A 649 3.56 20.88 -20.85
CA PHE A 649 2.16 21.10 -21.24
C PHE A 649 1.26 21.64 -20.12
N THR A 650 1.50 21.30 -18.86
CA THR A 650 0.65 21.74 -17.73
C THR A 650 1.15 23.04 -17.09
N SER A 651 2.47 23.28 -17.13
CA SER A 651 3.09 24.50 -16.62
C SER A 651 3.19 25.59 -17.69
N ASP A 652 3.09 26.85 -17.25
CA ASP A 652 3.28 28.04 -18.08
C ASP A 652 4.78 28.44 -18.21
N MET A 653 5.71 27.52 -17.93
CA MET A 653 7.15 27.81 -17.95
C MET A 653 7.69 28.00 -19.37
N ILE A 654 7.31 27.12 -20.31
CA ILE A 654 7.81 27.17 -21.70
C ILE A 654 7.28 28.40 -22.45
N PRO A 655 5.97 28.75 -22.40
CA PRO A 655 5.47 29.98 -23.03
C PRO A 655 6.15 31.26 -22.53
N ARG A 656 6.39 31.38 -21.21
CA ARG A 656 7.16 32.50 -20.62
C ARG A 656 8.60 32.56 -21.13
N LEU A 657 9.29 31.42 -21.20
CA LEU A 657 10.67 31.34 -21.65
C LEU A 657 10.79 31.72 -23.13
N VAL A 658 9.87 31.23 -23.96
CA VAL A 658 9.76 31.59 -25.39
C VAL A 658 9.43 33.07 -25.56
N TYR A 659 8.55 33.64 -24.72
CA TYR A 659 8.27 35.07 -24.77
C TYR A 659 9.52 35.91 -24.44
N TYR A 660 10.18 35.61 -23.32
CA TYR A 660 11.37 36.31 -22.86
C TYR A 660 12.48 36.35 -23.92
N TRP A 661 12.83 35.20 -24.50
CA TRP A 661 13.92 35.11 -25.47
C TRP A 661 13.55 35.54 -26.90
N SER A 662 12.33 35.28 -27.35
CA SER A 662 11.98 35.39 -28.79
C SER A 662 10.91 36.43 -29.13
N PHE A 663 10.00 36.79 -28.21
CA PHE A 663 8.89 37.71 -28.50
C PHE A 663 8.94 39.04 -27.75
N SER A 664 9.80 39.21 -26.74
CA SER A 664 9.96 40.50 -26.06
C SER A 664 10.78 41.50 -26.90
N VAL A 665 11.64 41.02 -27.81
CA VAL A 665 12.59 41.82 -28.60
C VAL A 665 12.25 41.78 -30.11
N TYR A 666 12.72 42.77 -30.86
CA TYR A 666 12.65 42.82 -32.32
C TYR A 666 13.18 41.52 -32.96
N PRO A 667 12.50 40.91 -33.95
CA PRO A 667 11.45 41.50 -34.80
C PRO A 667 10.01 41.32 -34.30
N TYR A 668 9.79 40.73 -33.12
CA TYR A 668 8.44 40.36 -32.66
C TYR A 668 7.89 41.21 -31.51
N GLY A 669 8.76 41.91 -30.76
CA GLY A 669 8.38 42.81 -29.67
C GLY A 669 9.11 44.15 -29.71
N ASP A 670 8.54 45.14 -29.03
CA ASP A 670 9.00 46.53 -29.06
C ASP A 670 10.13 46.84 -28.05
N HIS A 671 10.53 45.89 -27.19
CA HIS A 671 11.55 46.14 -26.17
C HIS A 671 12.98 45.97 -26.73
N LEU A 672 13.90 46.82 -26.26
CA LEU A 672 15.32 46.80 -26.65
C LEU A 672 16.15 45.71 -25.94
N ASN A 673 15.62 45.15 -24.85
CA ASN A 673 16.26 44.12 -24.03
C ASN A 673 15.24 43.00 -23.75
N HIS A 674 15.69 41.81 -23.35
CA HIS A 674 14.78 40.75 -22.91
C HIS A 674 14.04 41.15 -21.63
N THR A 675 12.71 41.14 -21.65
CA THR A 675 11.84 41.49 -20.50
C THR A 675 10.57 40.64 -20.48
N MET A 676 9.96 40.53 -19.30
CA MET A 676 8.67 39.85 -19.07
C MET A 676 7.47 40.82 -19.03
N GLN A 677 7.67 42.11 -19.29
CA GLN A 677 6.61 43.13 -19.27
C GLN A 677 5.74 43.04 -20.53
N GLY A 678 4.42 43.01 -20.34
CA GLY A 678 3.44 42.87 -21.42
C GLY A 678 3.13 41.42 -21.81
N TYR A 679 3.71 40.43 -21.13
CA TYR A 679 3.47 39.01 -21.42
C TYR A 679 1.98 38.66 -21.35
N THR A 680 1.24 39.19 -20.36
CA THR A 680 -0.22 39.04 -20.26
C THR A 680 -0.97 39.44 -21.54
N ASN A 681 -0.65 40.63 -22.07
CA ASN A 681 -1.31 41.21 -23.23
C ASN A 681 -0.91 40.48 -24.53
N SER A 682 0.32 39.98 -24.62
CA SER A 682 0.80 39.19 -25.77
C SER A 682 0.37 37.72 -25.75
N SER A 683 0.07 37.13 -24.59
CA SER A 683 -0.30 35.71 -24.47
C SER A 683 -1.78 35.41 -24.75
N LEU A 684 -2.66 36.40 -24.56
CA LEU A 684 -4.10 36.24 -24.72
C LEU A 684 -4.52 36.44 -26.18
N SER A 685 -5.32 35.52 -26.72
CA SER A 685 -5.84 35.63 -28.08
C SER A 685 -7.09 36.52 -28.14
N ILE A 686 -7.04 37.57 -28.96
CA ILE A 686 -8.19 38.44 -29.25
C ILE A 686 -9.13 37.69 -30.21
N PHE A 687 -10.38 37.51 -29.81
CA PHE A 687 -11.42 36.90 -30.64
C PHE A 687 -12.44 37.95 -31.10
N ASN A 688 -12.65 38.06 -32.41
CA ASN A 688 -13.58 39.02 -32.98
C ASN A 688 -15.02 38.52 -32.83
N ILE A 689 -15.84 39.27 -32.10
CA ILE A 689 -17.25 38.94 -31.80
C ILE A 689 -18.12 38.75 -33.06
N ASN A 690 -17.69 39.27 -34.21
CA ASN A 690 -18.34 39.00 -35.49
C ASN A 690 -18.28 37.52 -35.92
N ASP A 691 -17.28 36.75 -35.48
CA ASP A 691 -17.06 35.36 -35.92
C ASP A 691 -17.89 34.34 -35.10
N PHE A 692 -18.62 34.78 -34.08
CA PHE A 692 -19.68 33.98 -33.46
C PHE A 692 -20.84 33.75 -34.44
N SER A 693 -21.39 32.53 -34.45
CA SER A 693 -22.66 32.24 -35.11
C SER A 693 -23.81 33.07 -34.50
N ASN A 694 -24.87 33.34 -35.26
CA ASN A 694 -25.95 34.26 -34.87
C ASN A 694 -26.62 33.96 -33.51
N ASN A 695 -26.51 32.72 -33.00
CA ASN A 695 -27.11 32.31 -31.73
C ASN A 695 -26.18 32.52 -30.50
N SER A 696 -24.98 33.10 -30.69
CA SER A 696 -23.93 33.14 -29.65
C SER A 696 -23.20 34.49 -29.48
N ARG A 697 -23.67 35.55 -30.16
CA ARG A 697 -23.04 36.87 -30.19
C ARG A 697 -23.38 37.78 -28.98
N PRO A 698 -22.40 38.29 -28.23
CA PRO A 698 -22.54 39.52 -27.44
C PRO A 698 -22.39 40.79 -28.32
N MET A 699 -22.55 41.99 -27.75
CA MET A 699 -22.51 43.27 -28.49
C MET A 699 -21.23 44.09 -28.26
N LYS A 700 -20.26 44.03 -29.20
CA LYS A 700 -19.32 45.09 -29.69
C LYS A 700 -18.05 44.47 -30.34
N THR A 701 -17.20 45.29 -30.95
CA THR A 701 -16.07 44.95 -31.84
C THR A 701 -14.90 45.94 -31.63
N PRO A 702 -13.72 45.82 -32.32
CA PRO A 702 -13.19 44.73 -33.17
C PRO A 702 -12.11 43.90 -32.41
N TYR A 703 -10.96 43.35 -32.86
CA TYR A 703 -10.08 43.41 -34.07
C TYR A 703 -9.41 42.02 -34.32
N ASN A 704 -8.49 41.93 -35.31
CA ASN A 704 -7.79 40.69 -35.73
C ASN A 704 -6.26 40.86 -35.76
N ILE A 705 -5.48 39.78 -35.56
CA ILE A 705 -4.27 39.32 -36.31
C ILE A 705 -3.72 38.01 -35.69
N THR A 706 -2.57 37.46 -36.12
CA THR A 706 -2.34 36.01 -36.32
C THR A 706 -1.12 35.37 -35.61
N THR A 707 -1.14 34.03 -35.53
CA THR A 707 0.03 33.11 -35.55
C THR A 707 1.15 33.26 -34.52
N SER A 708 1.03 32.54 -33.39
CA SER A 708 2.14 32.21 -32.47
C SER A 708 2.23 30.72 -32.08
N LEU A 709 1.14 29.94 -32.27
CA LEU A 709 0.94 28.61 -31.66
C LEU A 709 2.00 27.56 -32.02
N TRP A 710 2.43 27.50 -33.29
CA TRP A 710 3.31 26.44 -33.80
C TRP A 710 4.71 26.47 -33.18
N GLN A 711 5.25 27.66 -32.89
CA GLN A 711 6.60 27.79 -32.33
C GLN A 711 6.64 27.40 -30.85
N ILE A 712 5.60 27.75 -30.08
CA ILE A 712 5.42 27.27 -28.71
C ILE A 712 5.30 25.74 -28.69
N MET A 713 4.50 25.15 -29.60
CA MET A 713 4.38 23.70 -29.73
C MET A 713 5.71 23.00 -30.07
N PHE A 714 6.53 23.59 -30.94
CA PHE A 714 7.84 23.05 -31.27
C PHE A 714 8.76 23.02 -30.04
N GLU A 715 8.86 24.12 -29.29
CA GLU A 715 9.72 24.21 -28.10
C GLU A 715 9.24 23.30 -26.95
N CYS A 716 7.92 23.13 -26.76
CA CYS A 716 7.37 22.14 -25.83
C CYS A 716 7.81 20.70 -26.18
N VAL A 717 7.82 20.35 -27.48
CA VAL A 717 8.24 19.02 -27.95
C VAL A 717 9.76 18.85 -27.87
N LEU A 718 10.54 19.88 -28.18
CA LEU A 718 12.00 19.86 -28.06
C LEU A 718 12.45 19.70 -26.60
N PHE A 719 11.82 20.44 -25.68
CA PHE A 719 12.06 20.30 -24.24
C PHE A 719 11.68 18.90 -23.73
N LEU A 720 10.60 18.30 -24.24
CA LEU A 720 10.21 16.93 -23.91
C LEU A 720 11.27 15.90 -24.31
N ILE A 721 11.77 15.97 -25.56
CA ILE A 721 12.80 15.05 -26.07
C ILE A 721 14.07 15.18 -25.22
N LEU A 722 14.62 16.40 -25.11
CA LEU A 722 15.85 16.66 -24.35
C LEU A 722 15.70 16.31 -22.86
N GLY A 723 14.57 16.66 -22.24
CA GLY A 723 14.29 16.37 -20.83
C GLY A 723 14.22 14.88 -20.52
N ILE A 724 13.60 14.08 -21.41
CA ILE A 724 13.52 12.63 -21.27
C ILE A 724 14.88 11.97 -21.55
N GLU A 725 15.58 12.36 -22.61
CA GLU A 725 16.89 11.80 -22.97
C GLU A 725 17.97 12.08 -21.92
N ILE A 726 18.10 13.33 -21.47
CA ILE A 726 19.10 13.72 -20.46
C ILE A 726 18.80 13.04 -19.11
N SER A 727 17.54 12.99 -18.68
CA SER A 727 17.14 12.29 -17.45
C SER A 727 17.38 10.78 -17.55
N GLY A 728 17.07 10.19 -18.71
CA GLY A 728 17.31 8.77 -18.99
C GLY A 728 18.80 8.42 -18.98
N MET A 729 19.65 9.25 -19.62
CA MET A 729 21.10 9.11 -19.59
C MET A 729 21.65 9.21 -18.16
N LEU A 730 21.27 10.23 -17.39
CA LEU A 730 21.72 10.41 -16.00
C LEU A 730 21.33 9.23 -15.10
N LEU A 731 20.11 8.70 -15.24
CA LEU A 731 19.67 7.49 -14.54
C LEU A 731 20.45 6.25 -14.99
N GLY A 732 20.72 6.10 -16.29
CA GLY A 732 21.53 5.02 -16.86
C GLY A 732 22.98 5.02 -16.32
N THR A 733 23.66 6.17 -16.38
CA THR A 733 25.02 6.34 -15.84
C THR A 733 25.06 6.06 -14.34
N ARG A 734 24.12 6.60 -13.56
CA ARG A 734 24.06 6.37 -12.11
C ARG A 734 23.80 4.91 -11.76
N ARG A 735 22.95 4.21 -12.54
CA ARG A 735 22.72 2.76 -12.41
C ARG A 735 24.00 1.97 -12.73
N SER A 736 24.70 2.31 -13.80
CA SER A 736 25.98 1.69 -14.20
C SER A 736 27.08 1.85 -13.13
N MET A 737 27.25 3.05 -12.58
CA MET A 737 28.17 3.30 -11.47
C MET A 737 27.78 2.50 -10.22
N SER A 738 26.48 2.37 -9.93
CA SER A 738 26.04 1.56 -8.79
C SER A 738 26.35 0.07 -8.97
N THR A 739 26.13 -0.49 -10.17
CA THR A 739 26.46 -1.90 -10.44
C THR A 739 27.96 -2.16 -10.42
N GLN A 740 28.78 -1.26 -10.97
CA GLN A 740 30.25 -1.34 -10.87
C GLN A 740 30.73 -1.28 -9.41
N SER A 741 30.07 -0.50 -8.54
CA SER A 741 30.42 -0.43 -7.12
C SER A 741 30.06 -1.70 -6.31
N THR A 742 29.20 -2.58 -6.86
CA THR A 742 28.86 -3.89 -6.28
C THR A 742 29.56 -5.07 -6.94
N THR A 743 30.14 -4.91 -8.15
CA THR A 743 31.00 -5.94 -8.77
C THR A 743 32.49 -5.70 -8.53
N GLY A 744 32.85 -4.63 -7.81
CA GLY A 744 34.20 -4.32 -7.36
C GLY A 744 34.42 -4.58 -5.86
N MET A 745 33.73 -5.56 -5.28
CA MET A 745 33.87 -6.06 -3.90
C MET A 745 33.98 -7.58 -3.90
#